data_AF-A0A933XZT3-F1
#
_entry.id   AF-A0A933XZT3-F1
#
_cell.length_a   1.000
_cell.length_b   1.000
_cell.length_c   1.000
_cell.angle_alpha   90.00
_cell.angle_beta   90.00
_cell.angle_gamma   90.00
#
_symmetry.space_group_name_H-M   'P 1'
#
loop_
_entity.id
_entity.type
_entity.pdbx_description
1 polymer ?
#
loop_
_entity_poly.entity_id
_entity_poly.type
_entity_poly.pdbx_seq_one_letter_code
_entity_poly.pdbx_strand_id
1 'polypeptide(L)'
;MKLYRLLSCLVAPFALVAATSAQMPVGFVHEKIETNWDHPVSVCFLSNDRMLVGEKRGDIWYLENETKHNVVVDLELDVLNLLDRGLLCVTADPNFDSNGYVYLLYAVDPEADGIDGNKEAYCRIERWTLGYAPNGDLIADPNSRFDLIGDVWSTGIPSCHYSHSIGTLRFFSDGSLVASCGDAAHYDNVDIGGQDPDCFGVGRFSPDQDIGAFRSQYANSLAGKILRIDPTTGLGLPDNPWFDGDASSIPSRTWAKGLRNPFRFALLPGSGPRETMFVCDVGWNLWEEVNVARGGENFGWPCREGKATPAYAANDPLGFCTGVVDTLPLIAWHHNISGQIGFTGNCVSGAAVYTGTSYPPIYRDALFFCDYGKNWLRCARLDPNLNVTSILSFGTNLERPIDLQTDPATGDLVYISLLGLGEIRRIRFIGMNQPPLAVANLAPMWGASPLTITFDALESSDPEGGSLEFLWDFDDGTTSTTLGDVHTFADSQNHDVTLTVTDDAGNTATEHWLVSPDNTPPHVVSVIEPAGDFEFHSGVPFAVDALASDAEDDAAGIPLGAKWSADLIHDHHEHPGFADVLAPSGSFTLDSQGPGTYFEIVFTTTDSRGLTDSRMVRAFDADAQPAPHLVSVSDVTPRLGQRITAVGHVEFPNTAIWSPDPTLAFDWGDGKVETFPNLRHQLDVMPTHVYGAVGDYTLTLTVSLGSFTQAVTQPIHVEAPKPAFAVFVPLLDNGFIPWNDQQTLAQAIQASRQAHGAECEVFTFDQQQALVDWMLPYLDDGVQDVLVVLDEIPAALFAGEGDGSLAERWVELGNGILWSGNEPFAEYIYPTGIRSSVGAGGAGAEKFFDTAPGTFPSRGNGPELVTPLGTTEIHALPASWYAEFALRTWCLDAAQWRVAKLYAKDDVEKESDAVLVRNLSGGFFAQIFNASDSQLDRVNALPQFLDNYLWLSPWAPSHKTPPPPPGD
;
A
#
# COMPACT_ATOMS: atom_id res chain seq x y z
N MET A 1 38.05 -51.98 14.06
CA MET A 1 38.16 -52.56 12.69
C MET A 1 37.26 -51.71 11.78
N LYS A 2 37.72 -51.37 10.57
CA LYS A 2 37.05 -50.65 9.44
C LYS A 2 35.51 -50.42 9.52
N LEU A 3 34.92 -49.31 9.07
CA LEU A 3 35.37 -48.20 8.19
C LEU A 3 34.55 -46.90 8.40
N TYR A 4 34.94 -45.81 7.70
CA TYR A 4 34.25 -44.51 7.60
C TYR A 4 32.86 -44.55 6.93
N ARG A 5 32.02 -43.56 7.27
CA ARG A 5 31.34 -42.69 6.28
C ARG A 5 31.09 -41.30 6.87
N LEU A 6 31.16 -40.26 6.04
CA LEU A 6 30.75 -38.90 6.39
C LEU A 6 29.23 -38.79 6.28
N LEU A 7 28.61 -37.96 7.13
CA LEU A 7 27.57 -37.06 6.68
C LEU A 7 28.16 -35.64 6.73
N SER A 8 27.97 -34.88 5.67
CA SER A 8 28.23 -33.44 5.63
C SER A 8 27.13 -32.72 6.40
N CYS A 9 27.49 -31.76 7.25
CA CYS A 9 26.53 -30.75 7.68
C CYS A 9 26.11 -29.95 6.44
N LEU A 10 24.83 -30.01 6.07
CA LEU A 10 24.26 -28.89 5.34
C LEU A 10 24.11 -27.77 6.37
N VAL A 11 24.98 -26.77 6.28
CA VAL A 11 24.56 -25.42 6.65
C VAL A 11 23.50 -25.07 5.61
N ALA A 12 22.24 -25.03 6.02
CA ALA A 12 21.25 -24.35 5.20
C ALA A 12 21.67 -22.87 5.16
N PRO A 13 21.80 -22.24 3.98
CA PRO A 13 21.92 -20.79 3.96
C PRO A 13 20.68 -20.23 4.64
N PHE A 14 20.86 -19.27 5.54
CA PHE A 14 19.75 -18.39 5.89
C PHE A 14 19.33 -17.72 4.58
N ALA A 15 18.10 -17.96 4.16
CA ALA A 15 17.47 -17.06 3.22
C ALA A 15 17.28 -15.75 3.98
N LEU A 16 18.07 -14.72 3.64
CA LEU A 16 17.57 -13.37 3.81
C LEU A 16 16.23 -13.33 3.06
N VAL A 17 15.17 -12.96 3.76
CA VAL A 17 13.97 -12.47 3.07
C VAL A 17 14.41 -11.15 2.46
N ALA A 18 14.76 -11.18 1.17
CA ALA A 18 15.12 -9.98 0.45
C ALA A 18 13.94 -9.00 0.55
N ALA A 19 14.19 -7.79 1.04
CA ALA A 19 13.18 -6.75 1.06
C ALA A 19 12.66 -6.57 -0.37
N THR A 20 11.35 -6.75 -0.56
CA THR A 20 10.74 -6.53 -1.87
C THR A 20 10.75 -5.04 -2.13
N SER A 21 11.49 -4.61 -3.15
CA SER A 21 11.67 -3.19 -3.44
C SER A 21 10.34 -2.47 -3.63
N ALA A 22 10.34 -1.18 -3.31
CA ALA A 22 9.21 -0.29 -3.51
C ALA A 22 8.77 -0.31 -4.98
N GLN A 23 7.49 -0.61 -5.24
CA GLN A 23 6.95 -0.68 -6.60
C GLN A 23 6.28 0.65 -6.93
N MET A 24 6.77 1.34 -7.95
CA MET A 24 6.24 2.63 -8.42
C MET A 24 5.57 2.50 -9.80
N PRO A 25 4.77 3.48 -10.25
CA PRO A 25 4.28 3.49 -11.63
C PRO A 25 5.44 3.76 -12.60
N VAL A 26 5.32 3.30 -13.85
CA VAL A 26 6.37 3.46 -14.86
C VAL A 26 6.81 4.92 -14.98
N GLY A 27 8.13 5.16 -14.86
CA GLY A 27 8.75 6.47 -14.95
C GLY A 27 8.86 7.26 -13.65
N PHE A 28 8.39 6.68 -12.54
CA PHE A 28 8.67 7.17 -11.20
C PHE A 28 9.83 6.42 -10.56
N VAL A 29 10.58 7.14 -9.74
CA VAL A 29 11.74 6.65 -9.00
C VAL A 29 11.52 6.85 -7.51
N HIS A 30 12.12 5.99 -6.69
CA HIS A 30 12.04 6.06 -5.24
C HIS A 30 13.45 6.15 -4.66
N GLU A 31 13.82 7.36 -4.25
CA GLU A 31 15.18 7.76 -3.87
C GLU A 31 15.27 7.93 -2.34
N LYS A 32 16.45 7.69 -1.76
CA LYS A 32 16.77 8.15 -0.39
C LYS A 32 17.25 9.60 -0.47
N ILE A 33 16.95 10.41 0.56
CA ILE A 33 17.53 11.76 0.69
C ILE A 33 18.79 11.72 1.58
N GLU A 34 18.74 11.00 2.70
CA GLU A 34 19.82 10.95 3.70
C GLU A 34 19.60 9.75 4.65
N THR A 35 20.69 9.26 5.25
CA THR A 35 20.76 8.08 6.12
C THR A 35 21.03 8.45 7.59
N ASN A 36 21.20 7.44 8.47
CA ASN A 36 21.61 7.60 9.87
C ASN A 36 20.69 8.51 10.70
N TRP A 37 19.41 8.14 10.78
CA TRP A 37 18.41 8.73 11.67
C TRP A 37 18.21 7.89 12.94
N ASP A 38 17.63 8.48 13.98
CA ASP A 38 17.00 7.75 15.10
C ASP A 38 15.51 8.10 15.17
N HIS A 39 14.71 7.40 14.34
CA HIS A 39 13.26 7.56 14.22
C HIS A 39 12.81 8.98 13.83
N PRO A 40 13.05 9.40 12.58
CA PRO A 40 12.54 10.67 12.07
C PRO A 40 11.00 10.60 12.02
N VAL A 41 10.32 11.69 12.36
CA VAL A 41 8.84 11.73 12.45
C VAL A 41 8.19 12.94 11.79
N SER A 42 8.95 14.01 11.52
CA SER A 42 8.42 15.21 10.87
C SER A 42 9.48 15.89 10.01
N VAL A 43 9.15 16.17 8.75
CA VAL A 43 9.94 17.06 7.88
C VAL A 43 9.30 18.45 7.86
N CYS A 44 10.11 19.51 7.82
CA CYS A 44 9.67 20.88 7.57
C CYS A 44 10.59 21.56 6.57
N PHE A 45 10.13 21.75 5.34
CA PHE A 45 10.86 22.47 4.31
C PHE A 45 11.08 23.95 4.68
N LEU A 46 12.27 24.46 4.35
CA LEU A 46 12.64 25.87 4.39
C LEU A 46 12.93 26.34 2.95
N SER A 47 13.30 27.62 2.76
CA SER A 47 13.67 28.13 1.43
C SER A 47 15.11 27.74 1.05
N ASN A 48 15.40 27.65 -0.26
CA ASN A 48 16.74 27.31 -0.80
C ASN A 48 17.24 25.92 -0.34
N ASP A 49 16.45 24.87 -0.60
CA ASP A 49 16.87 23.46 -0.49
C ASP A 49 17.42 23.07 0.90
N ARG A 50 16.84 23.72 1.92
CA ARG A 50 17.05 23.48 3.35
C ARG A 50 15.80 22.85 3.97
N MET A 51 15.96 22.03 5.01
CA MET A 51 14.83 21.54 5.82
C MET A 51 15.21 21.36 7.29
N LEU A 52 14.20 21.32 8.14
CA LEU A 52 14.31 20.82 9.52
C LEU A 52 13.71 19.42 9.57
N VAL A 53 14.31 18.53 10.36
CA VAL A 53 13.80 17.17 10.59
C VAL A 53 13.73 16.92 12.09
N GLY A 54 12.54 16.60 12.58
CA GLY A 54 12.33 16.17 13.96
C GLY A 54 12.44 14.65 14.09
N GLU A 55 13.28 14.19 15.02
CA GLU A 55 13.38 12.80 15.48
C GLU A 55 12.50 12.60 16.73
N LYS A 56 11.91 11.40 16.88
CA LYS A 56 10.89 11.07 17.89
C LYS A 56 11.33 11.43 19.32
N ARG A 57 12.61 11.21 19.63
CA ARG A 57 13.25 11.43 20.94
C ARG A 57 13.28 12.90 21.40
N GLY A 58 13.14 13.86 20.48
CA GLY A 58 13.12 15.30 20.80
C GLY A 58 14.09 16.15 20.00
N ASP A 59 15.08 15.53 19.34
CA ASP A 59 16.06 16.22 18.52
C ASP A 59 15.47 16.82 17.24
N ILE A 60 15.97 18.01 16.88
CA ILE A 60 15.65 18.68 15.62
C ILE A 60 16.94 18.94 14.86
N TRP A 61 17.08 18.32 13.69
CA TRP A 61 18.25 18.44 12.82
C TRP A 61 18.05 19.50 11.73
N TYR A 62 19.15 20.12 11.31
CA TYR A 62 19.20 20.99 10.13
C TYR A 62 19.81 20.24 8.94
N LEU A 63 19.14 20.29 7.79
CA LEU A 63 19.62 19.78 6.51
C LEU A 63 19.74 20.92 5.50
N GLU A 64 20.80 20.92 4.70
CA GLU A 64 21.06 21.89 3.63
C GLU A 64 21.70 21.16 2.43
N ASN A 65 21.09 21.27 1.24
CA ASN A 65 21.45 20.46 0.06
C ASN A 65 21.47 18.95 0.35
N GLU A 66 20.46 18.46 1.06
CA GLU A 66 20.23 17.05 1.42
C GLU A 66 21.20 16.47 2.49
N THR A 67 22.33 17.13 2.79
CA THR A 67 23.28 16.74 3.86
C THR A 67 22.76 17.02 5.28
N LYS A 68 22.87 16.04 6.20
CA LYS A 68 22.61 16.20 7.65
C LYS A 68 23.72 16.99 8.34
N HIS A 69 23.35 18.11 8.98
CA HIS A 69 24.27 18.94 9.79
C HIS A 69 24.06 18.71 11.29
N ASN A 70 23.96 19.78 12.09
CA ASN A 70 23.85 19.72 13.54
C ASN A 70 22.38 19.63 14.02
N VAL A 71 22.21 19.11 15.24
CA VAL A 71 21.01 19.36 16.06
C VAL A 71 20.93 20.87 16.35
N VAL A 72 19.75 21.46 16.14
CA VAL A 72 19.46 22.89 16.35
C VAL A 72 18.62 23.15 17.60
N VAL A 73 17.81 22.17 18.01
CA VAL A 73 17.09 22.10 19.28
C VAL A 73 17.19 20.66 19.78
N ASP A 74 17.57 20.51 21.05
CA ASP A 74 17.55 19.28 21.84
C ASP A 74 16.41 19.43 22.87
N LEU A 75 15.54 18.42 22.96
CA LEU A 75 14.44 18.32 23.93
C LEU A 75 14.41 16.93 24.61
N GLU A 76 15.51 16.15 24.63
CA GLU A 76 15.50 14.77 25.14
C GLU A 76 14.97 14.67 26.60
N LEU A 77 15.21 15.70 27.41
CA LEU A 77 14.72 15.79 28.79
C LEU A 77 13.34 16.46 28.96
N ASP A 78 12.77 17.04 27.91
CA ASP A 78 11.43 17.64 27.94
C ASP A 78 10.36 16.70 27.32
N VAL A 79 10.78 15.72 26.52
CA VAL A 79 9.94 14.90 25.63
C VAL A 79 9.72 13.51 26.22
N LEU A 80 8.46 13.08 26.28
CA LEU A 80 8.08 11.70 26.63
C LEU A 80 8.06 10.83 25.37
N ASN A 81 9.17 10.15 25.10
CA ASN A 81 9.43 9.26 23.97
C ASN A 81 8.92 7.83 24.23
N LEU A 82 7.61 7.69 24.51
CA LEU A 82 6.97 6.41 24.84
C LEU A 82 5.87 6.05 23.83
N LEU A 83 5.95 4.86 23.23
CA LEU A 83 4.94 4.35 22.27
C LEU A 83 4.74 5.27 21.04
N ASP A 84 3.56 5.90 20.84
CA ASP A 84 3.31 6.85 19.74
C ASP A 84 3.68 8.31 20.06
N ARG A 85 4.19 8.52 21.27
CA ARG A 85 4.58 9.82 21.81
C ARG A 85 6.03 10.13 21.51
N GLY A 86 6.36 11.40 21.68
CA GLY A 86 7.66 11.98 21.44
C GLY A 86 7.51 13.43 20.97
N LEU A 87 8.47 13.91 20.20
CA LEU A 87 8.24 14.95 19.22
C LEU A 87 7.25 14.42 18.17
N LEU A 88 6.22 15.21 17.83
CA LEU A 88 5.16 14.80 16.90
C LEU A 88 5.20 15.61 15.61
N CYS A 89 5.56 16.89 15.69
CA CYS A 89 5.70 17.76 14.53
C CYS A 89 6.62 18.95 14.79
N VAL A 90 7.44 19.30 13.81
CA VAL A 90 8.10 20.62 13.66
C VAL A 90 7.46 21.36 12.48
N THR A 91 7.27 22.68 12.60
CA THR A 91 6.87 23.54 11.47
C THR A 91 7.46 24.94 11.62
N ALA A 92 7.84 25.59 10.53
CA ALA A 92 8.41 26.94 10.51
C ALA A 92 7.32 28.01 10.25
N ASP A 93 7.54 29.22 10.74
CA ASP A 93 6.71 30.39 10.37
C ASP A 93 6.85 30.69 8.86
N PRO A 94 5.78 31.09 8.15
CA PRO A 94 5.86 31.47 6.73
C PRO A 94 6.85 32.61 6.40
N ASN A 95 7.36 33.30 7.41
CA ASN A 95 8.37 34.36 7.32
C ASN A 95 9.70 33.96 8.00
N PHE A 96 10.00 32.67 8.12
CA PHE A 96 11.17 32.13 8.83
C PHE A 96 12.48 32.85 8.51
N ASP A 97 12.79 33.10 7.22
CA ASP A 97 14.02 33.82 6.81
C ASP A 97 14.10 35.29 7.33
N SER A 98 13.03 35.81 7.94
CA SER A 98 12.96 37.15 8.54
C SER A 98 12.75 37.16 10.07
N ASN A 99 12.22 36.08 10.68
CA ASN A 99 11.94 36.03 12.12
C ASN A 99 12.57 34.84 12.87
N GLY A 100 13.03 33.81 12.17
CA GLY A 100 13.61 32.59 12.74
C GLY A 100 12.63 31.68 13.49
N TYR A 101 11.32 31.94 13.42
CA TYR A 101 10.36 31.25 14.30
C TYR A 101 10.04 29.82 13.84
N VAL A 102 10.14 28.88 14.77
CA VAL A 102 9.72 27.48 14.60
C VAL A 102 8.78 27.06 15.73
N TYR A 103 7.91 26.12 15.42
CA TYR A 103 6.78 25.69 16.25
C TYR A 103 6.78 24.18 16.37
N LEU A 104 6.72 23.70 17.62
CA LEU A 104 6.89 22.31 18.00
C LEU A 104 5.61 21.79 18.67
N LEU A 105 5.20 20.57 18.32
CA LEU A 105 4.17 19.80 19.00
C LEU A 105 4.80 18.51 19.51
N TYR A 106 4.72 18.27 20.81
CA TYR A 106 5.31 17.08 21.45
C TYR A 106 4.57 16.68 22.72
N ALA A 107 4.73 15.43 23.14
CA ALA A 107 4.26 14.93 24.43
C ALA A 107 5.30 15.25 25.52
N VAL A 108 4.87 15.89 26.60
CA VAL A 108 5.78 16.39 27.65
C VAL A 108 6.08 15.28 28.66
N ASP A 109 7.36 15.06 28.97
CA ASP A 109 7.80 14.37 30.19
C ASP A 109 7.42 15.25 31.41
N PRO A 110 6.48 14.83 32.29
CA PRO A 110 6.07 15.64 33.43
C PRO A 110 7.10 15.69 34.57
N GLU A 111 8.07 14.78 34.57
CA GLU A 111 9.14 14.66 35.55
C GLU A 111 10.44 15.33 35.05
N ALA A 112 10.65 15.33 33.73
CA ALA A 112 11.75 15.93 32.98
C ALA A 112 13.14 15.40 33.41
N ASP A 113 13.25 14.08 33.48
CA ASP A 113 14.48 13.37 33.90
C ASP A 113 15.03 12.35 32.90
N GLY A 114 14.37 12.18 31.75
CA GLY A 114 14.81 11.29 30.66
C GLY A 114 14.49 9.81 30.91
N ILE A 115 13.47 9.52 31.72
CA ILE A 115 12.98 8.16 31.98
C ILE A 115 11.54 8.04 31.47
N ASP A 116 11.38 7.48 30.26
CA ASP A 116 10.11 7.32 29.52
C ASP A 116 9.13 6.30 30.14
N GLY A 117 8.77 6.45 31.42
CA GLY A 117 7.90 5.54 32.17
C GLY A 117 6.45 5.99 32.31
N ASN A 118 6.09 7.20 31.86
CA ASN A 118 4.86 7.85 32.29
C ASN A 118 3.61 7.43 31.49
N LYS A 119 2.68 6.75 32.15
CA LYS A 119 1.39 6.35 31.56
C LYS A 119 0.51 7.57 31.22
N GLU A 120 0.21 8.43 32.17
CA GLU A 120 -0.52 9.69 31.92
C GLU A 120 0.43 10.86 31.65
N ALA A 121 0.12 11.70 30.66
CA ALA A 121 0.88 12.90 30.31
C ALA A 121 -0.03 13.98 29.67
N TYR A 122 0.60 14.98 29.03
CA TYR A 122 -0.06 15.99 28.20
C TYR A 122 0.85 16.41 27.04
N CYS A 123 0.27 16.88 25.93
CA CYS A 123 1.03 17.46 24.82
C CYS A 123 1.00 18.99 24.86
N ARG A 124 2.09 19.58 24.36
CA ARG A 124 2.38 21.01 24.35
C ARG A 124 2.52 21.53 22.92
N ILE A 125 2.15 22.79 22.69
CA ILE A 125 2.58 23.55 21.51
C ILE A 125 3.52 24.66 21.98
N GLU A 126 4.72 24.71 21.43
CA GLU A 126 5.81 25.58 21.87
C GLU A 126 6.45 26.30 20.68
N ARG A 127 6.95 27.52 20.87
CA ARG A 127 7.67 28.30 19.85
C ARG A 127 9.10 28.60 20.28
N TRP A 128 10.04 28.44 19.35
CA TRP A 128 11.44 28.82 19.46
C TRP A 128 11.84 29.84 18.38
N THR A 129 12.98 30.49 18.59
CA THR A 129 13.65 31.34 17.58
C THR A 129 15.00 30.73 17.24
N LEU A 130 15.18 30.38 15.97
CA LEU A 130 16.45 29.96 15.39
C LEU A 130 17.18 31.16 14.75
N GLY A 131 18.49 31.05 14.60
CA GLY A 131 19.32 32.03 13.93
C GLY A 131 20.72 31.49 13.63
N TYR A 132 21.44 32.20 12.77
CA TYR A 132 22.76 31.75 12.32
C TYR A 132 23.89 32.18 13.26
N ALA A 133 24.70 31.22 13.67
CA ALA A 133 25.92 31.42 14.45
C ALA A 133 27.04 32.04 13.58
N PRO A 134 28.08 32.67 14.17
CA PRO A 134 29.14 33.35 13.41
C PRO A 134 30.00 32.46 12.50
N ASN A 135 29.90 31.14 12.62
CA ASN A 135 30.55 30.13 11.78
C ASN A 135 29.70 29.67 10.59
N GLY A 136 28.36 29.86 10.63
CA GLY A 136 27.44 29.45 9.58
C GLY A 136 26.34 28.49 10.05
N ASP A 137 26.50 27.84 11.21
CA ASP A 137 25.56 26.86 11.74
C ASP A 137 24.21 27.51 12.10
N LEU A 138 23.10 26.79 11.88
CA LEU A 138 21.80 27.17 12.43
C LEU A 138 21.73 26.73 13.90
N ILE A 139 21.31 27.63 14.80
CA ILE A 139 21.19 27.37 16.23
C ILE A 139 19.92 28.00 16.81
N ALA A 140 19.39 27.45 17.91
CA ALA A 140 18.33 28.07 18.69
C ALA A 140 18.84 29.11 19.72
N ASP A 141 18.04 30.12 20.02
CA ASP A 141 18.18 30.90 21.26
C ASP A 141 17.41 30.22 22.41
N PRO A 142 18.07 29.64 23.42
CA PRO A 142 17.40 28.98 24.55
C PRO A 142 16.59 29.92 25.44
N ASN A 143 16.71 31.24 25.25
CA ASN A 143 15.90 32.25 25.96
C ASN A 143 14.61 32.61 25.21
N SER A 144 14.39 32.04 24.02
CA SER A 144 13.27 32.38 23.12
C SER A 144 12.04 31.46 23.24
N ARG A 145 12.21 30.32 23.94
CA ARG A 145 11.19 29.31 24.23
C ARG A 145 9.91 29.93 24.79
N PHE A 146 8.76 29.59 24.19
CA PHE A 146 7.46 30.17 24.57
C PHE A 146 6.30 29.20 24.37
N ASP A 147 5.62 28.89 25.47
CA ASP A 147 4.51 27.93 25.53
C ASP A 147 3.22 28.60 25.01
N LEU A 148 2.60 28.00 24.00
CA LEU A 148 1.34 28.48 23.39
C LEU A 148 0.13 27.70 23.92
N ILE A 149 0.31 26.39 24.11
CA ILE A 149 -0.66 25.43 24.69
C ILE A 149 0.13 24.51 25.62
N GLY A 150 -0.34 24.27 26.85
CA GLY A 150 0.35 23.40 27.80
C GLY A 150 1.56 24.03 28.50
N ASP A 151 1.45 25.29 28.93
CA ASP A 151 2.40 25.87 29.90
C ASP A 151 2.40 25.09 31.23
N VAL A 152 1.29 24.43 31.55
CA VAL A 152 1.14 23.41 32.58
C VAL A 152 0.21 22.30 32.09
N TRP A 153 0.24 21.13 32.74
CA TRP A 153 -0.62 19.98 32.41
C TRP A 153 -2.10 20.37 32.20
N SER A 154 -2.68 21.12 33.15
CA SER A 154 -4.09 21.55 33.10
C SER A 154 -4.47 22.50 31.95
N THR A 155 -3.52 23.03 31.17
CA THR A 155 -3.75 23.87 29.99
C THR A 155 -3.29 23.20 28.68
N GLY A 156 -2.76 21.98 28.75
CA GLY A 156 -2.24 21.21 27.62
C GLY A 156 -3.31 20.43 26.84
N ILE A 157 -2.86 19.73 25.81
CA ILE A 157 -3.65 18.74 25.08
C ILE A 157 -3.60 17.42 25.87
N PRO A 158 -4.72 16.74 26.14
CA PRO A 158 -4.68 15.46 26.88
C PRO A 158 -3.83 14.37 26.24
N SER A 159 -3.22 13.54 27.08
CA SER A 159 -2.43 12.35 26.71
C SER A 159 -2.56 11.32 27.84
N CYS A 160 -3.79 10.91 28.15
CA CYS A 160 -4.12 10.12 29.35
C CYS A 160 -3.81 8.62 29.22
N HIS A 161 -3.87 8.08 28.01
CA HIS A 161 -3.46 6.71 27.68
C HIS A 161 -2.23 6.74 26.77
N TYR A 162 -1.48 5.63 26.67
CA TYR A 162 -0.21 5.51 25.93
C TYR A 162 -0.23 5.87 24.44
N SER A 163 -1.41 6.06 23.84
CA SER A 163 -1.60 6.37 22.42
C SER A 163 -2.65 7.46 22.23
N HIS A 164 -2.77 7.96 21.00
CA HIS A 164 -3.64 9.07 20.59
C HIS A 164 -3.27 10.43 21.22
N SER A 165 -2.01 10.59 21.59
CA SER A 165 -1.40 11.87 21.95
C SER A 165 -1.04 12.73 20.74
N ILE A 166 -0.99 12.08 19.57
CA ILE A 166 -0.43 12.56 18.31
C ILE A 166 -1.07 13.83 17.71
N GLY A 167 -0.34 14.44 16.79
CA GLY A 167 -0.89 15.45 15.90
C GLY A 167 0.11 16.02 14.89
N THR A 168 -0.30 17.06 14.19
CA THR A 168 0.47 17.79 13.17
C THR A 168 0.32 19.30 13.39
N LEU A 169 1.38 20.07 13.09
CA LEU A 169 1.33 21.52 12.99
C LEU A 169 1.56 21.98 11.55
N ARG A 170 0.73 22.91 11.06
CA ARG A 170 0.95 23.67 9.82
C ARG A 170 0.35 25.08 9.96
N PHE A 171 0.76 26.01 9.09
CA PHE A 171 0.18 27.35 8.99
C PHE A 171 -0.87 27.44 7.87
N PHE A 172 -1.95 28.18 8.12
CA PHE A 172 -2.85 28.68 7.07
C PHE A 172 -2.28 29.95 6.40
N SER A 173 -2.73 30.25 5.19
CA SER A 173 -2.36 31.44 4.41
C SER A 173 -2.74 32.79 5.08
N ASP A 174 -3.60 32.80 6.10
CA ASP A 174 -3.87 33.98 6.94
C ASP A 174 -2.85 34.19 8.08
N GLY A 175 -1.89 33.28 8.24
CA GLY A 175 -0.89 33.30 9.30
C GLY A 175 -1.36 32.68 10.63
N SER A 176 -2.53 32.05 10.69
CA SER A 176 -2.94 31.27 11.86
C SER A 176 -2.28 29.88 11.87
N LEU A 177 -1.96 29.40 13.08
CA LEU A 177 -1.39 28.07 13.29
C LEU A 177 -2.54 27.08 13.54
N VAL A 178 -2.53 25.96 12.82
CA VAL A 178 -3.47 24.85 13.03
C VAL A 178 -2.76 23.61 13.56
N ALA A 179 -3.44 22.91 14.48
CA ALA A 179 -2.93 21.72 15.15
C ALA A 179 -3.99 20.61 15.16
N SER A 180 -3.59 19.36 14.97
CA SER A 180 -4.47 18.19 15.24
C SER A 180 -4.19 17.60 16.62
N CYS A 181 -5.20 17.00 17.24
CA CYS A 181 -5.11 16.42 18.59
C CYS A 181 -5.99 15.16 18.68
N GLY A 182 -5.40 14.01 19.03
CA GLY A 182 -6.14 12.76 19.29
C GLY A 182 -7.01 12.78 20.55
N ASP A 183 -7.85 11.76 20.72
CA ASP A 183 -8.83 11.66 21.81
C ASP A 183 -8.22 11.30 23.18
N ALA A 184 -6.95 10.86 23.16
CA ALA A 184 -6.17 10.41 24.30
C ALA A 184 -6.87 9.34 25.17
N ALA A 185 -7.69 8.50 24.54
CA ALA A 185 -8.43 7.40 25.15
C ALA A 185 -7.71 6.05 24.95
N HIS A 186 -8.22 4.99 25.60
CA HIS A 186 -7.70 3.63 25.39
C HIS A 186 -7.99 3.18 23.96
N TYR A 187 -7.01 2.55 23.31
CA TYR A 187 -7.10 2.12 21.91
C TYR A 187 -7.60 0.68 21.75
N ASP A 188 -7.50 -0.12 22.80
CA ASP A 188 -7.82 -1.55 22.86
C ASP A 188 -9.25 -1.82 23.38
N ASN A 189 -9.81 -0.95 24.24
CA ASN A 189 -11.16 -1.11 24.77
C ASN A 189 -12.05 0.15 24.73
N VAL A 190 -13.36 -0.05 24.89
CA VAL A 190 -14.38 1.01 24.92
C VAL A 190 -14.20 1.90 26.15
N ASP A 191 -13.42 2.96 26.02
CA ASP A 191 -13.17 3.94 27.09
C ASP A 191 -14.29 4.98 27.22
N ILE A 192 -15.05 4.87 28.31
CA ILE A 192 -16.13 5.80 28.68
C ILE A 192 -15.74 6.75 29.83
N GLY A 193 -14.47 6.74 30.24
CA GLY A 193 -13.96 7.44 31.42
C GLY A 193 -13.84 6.56 32.67
N GLY A 194 -13.03 7.02 33.62
CA GLY A 194 -12.73 6.36 34.89
C GLY A 194 -11.55 5.37 34.85
N GLN A 195 -10.89 5.22 33.71
CA GLN A 195 -9.78 4.26 33.52
C GLN A 195 -8.39 4.88 33.77
N ASP A 196 -8.22 6.19 33.53
CA ASP A 196 -6.97 6.94 33.75
C ASP A 196 -7.17 8.04 34.81
N PRO A 197 -7.60 7.71 36.04
CA PRO A 197 -8.03 8.69 37.03
C PRO A 197 -6.91 9.67 37.42
N ASP A 198 -5.65 9.24 37.36
CA ASP A 198 -4.50 10.08 37.65
C ASP A 198 -4.23 11.14 36.57
N CYS A 199 -4.86 11.08 35.38
CA CYS A 199 -4.79 12.14 34.38
C CYS A 199 -5.58 13.40 34.80
N PHE A 200 -6.40 13.29 35.85
CA PHE A 200 -7.37 14.31 36.27
C PHE A 200 -7.19 14.75 37.73
N GLY A 201 -7.62 15.97 38.06
CA GLY A 201 -7.67 16.47 39.43
C GLY A 201 -6.86 17.74 39.67
N VAL A 202 -6.19 17.85 40.82
CA VAL A 202 -5.53 19.08 41.26
C VAL A 202 -4.20 19.27 40.52
N GLY A 203 -4.16 20.22 39.58
CA GLY A 203 -2.97 20.55 38.78
C GLY A 203 -2.91 19.83 37.42
N ARG A 204 -3.72 18.78 37.23
CA ARG A 204 -3.91 18.04 35.98
C ARG A 204 -5.25 18.42 35.34
N PHE A 205 -5.79 17.63 34.40
CA PHE A 205 -7.05 17.98 33.72
C PHE A 205 -8.25 18.02 34.66
N SER A 206 -9.30 18.75 34.28
CA SER A 206 -10.48 18.90 35.13
C SER A 206 -11.28 17.58 35.19
N PRO A 207 -11.81 17.16 36.35
CA PRO A 207 -12.48 15.84 36.50
C PRO A 207 -13.74 15.62 35.63
N ASP A 208 -14.26 16.65 34.98
CA ASP A 208 -15.33 16.54 33.97
C ASP A 208 -14.83 16.12 32.57
N GLN A 209 -13.52 15.99 32.38
CA GLN A 209 -12.88 15.43 31.17
C GLN A 209 -12.55 13.93 31.31
N ASP A 210 -12.82 13.32 32.47
CA ASP A 210 -12.71 11.88 32.71
C ASP A 210 -13.92 11.13 32.12
N ILE A 211 -14.02 11.20 30.80
CA ILE A 211 -15.14 10.71 29.98
C ILE A 211 -14.66 9.89 28.77
N GLY A 212 -13.41 9.45 28.80
CA GLY A 212 -12.77 8.67 27.74
C GLY A 212 -12.86 9.33 26.35
N ALA A 213 -13.11 8.51 25.33
CA ALA A 213 -13.20 8.96 23.94
C ALA A 213 -14.28 10.04 23.69
N PHE A 214 -15.26 10.20 24.59
CA PHE A 214 -16.24 11.29 24.50
C PHE A 214 -15.62 12.69 24.65
N ARG A 215 -14.35 12.81 25.07
CA ARG A 215 -13.56 14.05 24.95
C ARG A 215 -13.61 14.65 23.54
N SER A 216 -13.60 13.84 22.48
CA SER A 216 -13.71 14.30 21.08
C SER A 216 -15.00 15.08 20.81
N GLN A 217 -16.10 14.71 21.47
CA GLN A 217 -17.38 15.43 21.36
C GLN A 217 -17.51 16.59 22.36
N TYR A 218 -16.85 16.50 23.51
CA TYR A 218 -16.93 17.49 24.59
C TYR A 218 -16.24 18.80 24.24
N ALA A 219 -16.87 19.93 24.65
CA ALA A 219 -16.44 21.27 24.27
C ALA A 219 -15.33 21.84 25.17
N ASN A 220 -15.16 21.31 26.39
CA ASN A 220 -14.16 21.77 27.35
C ASN A 220 -12.93 20.84 27.41
N SER A 221 -12.60 20.18 26.30
CA SER A 221 -11.38 19.36 26.16
C SER A 221 -10.74 19.57 24.80
N LEU A 222 -9.41 19.70 24.77
CA LEU A 222 -8.62 19.88 23.53
C LEU A 222 -8.42 18.57 22.75
N ALA A 223 -8.75 17.42 23.35
CA ALA A 223 -8.60 16.10 22.72
C ALA A 223 -9.69 15.81 21.67
N GLY A 224 -9.32 15.15 20.58
CA GLY A 224 -10.19 14.77 19.45
C GLY A 224 -10.63 15.97 18.60
N LYS A 225 -9.71 16.91 18.34
CA LYS A 225 -9.96 18.23 17.73
C LYS A 225 -8.97 18.53 16.60
N ILE A 226 -9.37 19.47 15.75
CA ILE A 226 -8.44 20.40 15.10
C ILE A 226 -8.55 21.73 15.84
N LEU A 227 -7.42 22.32 16.22
CA LEU A 227 -7.30 23.64 16.82
C LEU A 227 -6.87 24.66 15.76
N ARG A 228 -7.28 25.92 15.92
CA ARG A 228 -6.76 27.07 15.16
C ARG A 228 -6.48 28.23 16.11
N ILE A 229 -5.23 28.65 16.18
CA ILE A 229 -4.74 29.61 17.20
C ILE A 229 -3.87 30.72 16.60
N ASP A 230 -3.81 31.83 17.31
CA ASP A 230 -2.85 32.91 17.09
C ASP A 230 -1.42 32.42 17.42
N PRO A 231 -0.45 32.48 16.48
CA PRO A 231 0.90 31.93 16.66
C PRO A 231 1.82 32.79 17.56
N THR A 232 1.34 33.94 18.03
CA THR A 232 2.08 34.83 18.95
C THR A 232 1.66 34.59 20.41
N THR A 233 0.41 34.17 20.64
CA THR A 233 -0.25 34.16 21.96
C THR A 233 -0.94 32.84 22.34
N GLY A 234 -1.12 31.90 21.40
CA GLY A 234 -1.81 30.64 21.63
C GLY A 234 -3.32 30.78 21.86
N LEU A 235 -3.89 31.96 21.63
CA LEU A 235 -5.30 32.25 21.83
C LEU A 235 -6.15 31.85 20.62
N GLY A 236 -7.41 31.50 20.88
CA GLY A 236 -8.42 31.22 19.86
C GLY A 236 -8.84 32.50 19.10
N LEU A 237 -9.06 32.37 17.80
CA LEU A 237 -9.32 33.52 16.93
C LEU A 237 -10.83 33.85 16.84
N PRO A 238 -11.24 35.14 16.78
CA PRO A 238 -12.66 35.55 16.81
C PRO A 238 -13.56 35.07 15.66
N ASP A 239 -12.97 34.43 14.66
CA ASP A 239 -13.61 33.83 13.49
C ASP A 239 -13.62 32.29 13.52
N ASN A 240 -13.17 31.67 14.63
CA ASN A 240 -13.31 30.23 14.85
C ASN A 240 -14.80 29.84 15.07
N PRO A 241 -15.25 28.66 14.61
CA PRO A 241 -16.66 28.26 14.61
C PRO A 241 -17.36 28.23 15.98
N TRP A 242 -16.60 27.97 17.04
CA TRP A 242 -17.09 27.88 18.43
C TRP A 242 -16.59 29.01 19.34
N PHE A 243 -16.17 30.15 18.75
CA PHE A 243 -15.74 31.32 19.51
C PHE A 243 -16.86 31.90 20.38
N ASP A 244 -16.67 31.86 21.71
CA ASP A 244 -17.68 32.21 22.72
C ASP A 244 -17.56 33.66 23.23
N GLY A 245 -16.47 34.36 22.91
CA GLY A 245 -16.13 35.69 23.39
C GLY A 245 -14.90 35.75 24.28
N ASP A 246 -14.45 34.62 24.82
CA ASP A 246 -13.19 34.46 25.57
C ASP A 246 -12.17 33.72 24.71
N ALA A 247 -11.19 34.44 24.20
CA ALA A 247 -10.13 33.90 23.35
C ALA A 247 -9.22 32.88 24.06
N SER A 248 -9.28 32.76 25.39
CA SER A 248 -8.55 31.73 26.15
C SER A 248 -9.32 30.41 26.28
N SER A 249 -10.60 30.37 25.90
CA SER A 249 -11.43 29.17 26.06
C SER A 249 -11.11 28.07 25.03
N ILE A 250 -11.33 26.82 25.42
CA ILE A 250 -11.17 25.65 24.55
C ILE A 250 -12.13 25.71 23.34
N PRO A 251 -13.44 26.04 23.50
CA PRO A 251 -14.32 26.30 22.36
C PRO A 251 -13.75 27.34 21.39
N SER A 252 -13.25 28.46 21.90
CA SER A 252 -12.67 29.53 21.08
C SER A 252 -11.40 29.12 20.31
N ARG A 253 -10.66 28.10 20.78
CA ARG A 253 -9.51 27.51 20.07
C ARG A 253 -9.89 26.45 19.02
N THR A 254 -11.13 25.94 19.03
CA THR A 254 -11.53 24.78 18.22
C THR A 254 -11.90 25.17 16.79
N TRP A 255 -11.38 24.44 15.79
CA TRP A 255 -11.64 24.59 14.35
C TRP A 255 -12.51 23.46 13.78
N ALA A 256 -12.27 22.22 14.20
CA ALA A 256 -13.11 21.05 13.94
C ALA A 256 -13.05 20.07 15.12
N LYS A 257 -13.98 19.12 15.22
CA LYS A 257 -14.03 18.16 16.35
C LYS A 257 -14.52 16.77 15.97
N GLY A 258 -14.57 15.86 16.95
CA GLY A 258 -15.09 14.52 16.77
C GLY A 258 -14.18 13.62 15.94
N LEU A 259 -12.86 13.77 16.15
CA LEU A 259 -11.81 12.93 15.58
C LEU A 259 -11.34 11.90 16.62
N ARG A 260 -10.77 10.79 16.17
CA ARG A 260 -10.15 9.75 17.05
C ARG A 260 -8.67 9.99 17.23
N ASN A 261 -7.92 9.89 16.14
CA ASN A 261 -6.46 9.81 16.10
C ASN A 261 -5.95 10.50 14.80
N PRO A 262 -6.03 11.84 14.70
CA PRO A 262 -5.80 12.60 13.47
C PRO A 262 -4.29 12.76 13.19
N PHE A 263 -3.67 11.67 12.75
CA PHE A 263 -2.24 11.42 12.71
C PHE A 263 -1.46 12.40 11.82
N ARG A 264 -1.94 12.67 10.60
CA ARG A 264 -1.40 13.73 9.72
C ARG A 264 -2.53 14.51 9.05
N PHE A 265 -2.23 15.69 8.52
CA PHE A 265 -3.14 16.39 7.60
C PHE A 265 -2.43 17.17 6.51
N ALA A 266 -3.04 17.21 5.33
CA ALA A 266 -2.64 18.08 4.23
C ALA A 266 -3.44 19.39 4.24
N LEU A 267 -2.85 20.45 3.71
CA LEU A 267 -3.58 21.67 3.32
C LEU A 267 -3.77 21.67 1.79
N LEU A 268 -4.91 22.17 1.31
CA LEU A 268 -5.16 22.42 -0.11
C LEU A 268 -4.74 23.84 -0.49
N PRO A 269 -3.58 24.04 -1.16
CA PRO A 269 -3.04 25.38 -1.37
C PRO A 269 -3.97 26.23 -2.24
N GLY A 270 -4.12 27.51 -1.89
CA GLY A 270 -4.95 28.46 -2.65
C GLY A 270 -6.47 28.26 -2.53
N SER A 271 -6.95 27.27 -1.77
CA SER A 271 -8.39 27.07 -1.51
C SER A 271 -9.04 28.21 -0.72
N GLY A 272 -8.24 29.00 0.01
CA GLY A 272 -8.65 30.20 0.72
C GLY A 272 -7.54 30.75 1.60
N PRO A 273 -7.79 31.85 2.36
CA PRO A 273 -6.88 32.31 3.42
C PRO A 273 -6.94 31.42 4.68
N ARG A 274 -7.95 30.54 4.76
CA ARG A 274 -8.02 29.41 5.69
C ARG A 274 -8.22 28.19 4.81
N GLU A 275 -7.17 27.43 4.60
CA GLU A 275 -7.17 26.33 3.64
C GLU A 275 -8.17 25.24 4.03
N THR A 276 -8.71 24.58 3.01
CA THR A 276 -9.36 23.28 3.22
C THR A 276 -8.30 22.26 3.62
N MET A 277 -8.57 21.53 4.70
CA MET A 277 -7.67 20.51 5.24
C MET A 277 -8.16 19.11 4.82
N PHE A 278 -7.23 18.22 4.46
CA PHE A 278 -7.49 16.79 4.38
C PHE A 278 -6.87 16.12 5.61
N VAL A 279 -7.71 15.67 6.55
CA VAL A 279 -7.29 15.12 7.85
C VAL A 279 -7.30 13.61 7.78
N CYS A 280 -6.15 12.98 7.96
CA CYS A 280 -6.01 11.53 8.10
C CYS A 280 -6.36 11.15 9.54
N ASP A 281 -7.52 10.54 9.77
CA ASP A 281 -7.98 10.09 11.10
C ASP A 281 -7.94 8.57 11.16
N VAL A 282 -7.05 8.03 12.00
CA VAL A 282 -6.86 6.58 12.18
C VAL A 282 -8.01 6.04 13.04
N GLY A 283 -8.83 5.16 12.47
CA GLY A 283 -10.00 4.61 13.15
C GLY A 283 -9.64 3.51 14.13
N TRP A 284 -10.62 2.69 14.51
CA TRP A 284 -10.48 1.82 15.68
C TRP A 284 -10.32 0.34 15.35
N ASN A 285 -11.30 -0.25 14.68
CA ASN A 285 -11.37 -1.70 14.43
C ASN A 285 -11.77 -2.04 12.99
N LEU A 286 -12.30 -1.07 12.24
CA LEU A 286 -12.97 -1.35 10.97
C LEU A 286 -12.62 -0.37 9.86
N TRP A 287 -12.47 0.93 10.14
CA TRP A 287 -12.35 1.96 9.09
C TRP A 287 -11.21 2.94 9.30
N GLU A 288 -10.48 3.24 8.23
CA GLU A 288 -9.59 4.41 8.16
C GLU A 288 -10.28 5.56 7.42
N GLU A 289 -9.99 6.81 7.78
CA GLU A 289 -10.65 8.00 7.21
C GLU A 289 -9.69 9.08 6.69
N VAL A 290 -10.01 9.63 5.51
CA VAL A 290 -9.57 10.97 5.10
C VAL A 290 -10.77 11.91 5.14
N ASN A 291 -10.75 12.80 6.12
CA ASN A 291 -11.78 13.79 6.42
C ASN A 291 -11.48 15.14 5.77
N VAL A 292 -12.50 15.99 5.59
CA VAL A 292 -12.33 17.34 5.00
C VAL A 292 -12.83 18.42 5.94
N ALA A 293 -11.90 19.20 6.50
CA ALA A 293 -12.22 20.32 7.39
C ALA A 293 -12.08 21.68 6.70
N ARG A 294 -13.05 22.56 6.91
CA ARG A 294 -13.13 23.95 6.42
C ARG A 294 -13.54 24.94 7.52
N GLY A 295 -13.84 24.44 8.71
CA GLY A 295 -14.24 25.20 9.89
C GLY A 295 -15.68 24.87 10.31
N GLY A 296 -15.80 24.12 11.39
CA GLY A 296 -17.08 23.81 12.04
C GLY A 296 -17.55 22.36 11.86
N GLU A 297 -16.80 21.54 11.12
CA GLU A 297 -17.08 20.12 10.96
C GLU A 297 -16.98 19.34 12.28
N ASN A 298 -17.82 18.32 12.39
CA ASN A 298 -17.82 17.32 13.44
C ASN A 298 -17.80 15.94 12.77
N PHE A 299 -16.67 15.22 12.82
CA PHE A 299 -16.53 13.94 12.11
C PHE A 299 -17.20 12.77 12.86
N GLY A 300 -17.54 13.00 14.13
CA GLY A 300 -18.54 12.21 14.85
C GLY A 300 -17.99 11.13 15.78
N TRP A 301 -16.68 10.85 15.81
CA TRP A 301 -16.08 9.97 16.81
C TRP A 301 -16.38 10.46 18.24
N PRO A 302 -16.67 9.58 19.21
CA PRO A 302 -16.74 8.11 19.11
C PRO A 302 -18.13 7.56 18.74
N CYS A 303 -19.03 8.41 18.26
CA CYS A 303 -20.39 8.01 17.84
C CYS A 303 -20.45 7.44 16.42
N ARG A 304 -19.38 7.64 15.64
CA ARG A 304 -19.16 7.18 14.25
C ARG A 304 -17.75 6.64 14.09
N GLU A 305 -17.60 5.74 13.13
CA GLU A 305 -16.32 5.24 12.62
C GLU A 305 -16.55 4.85 11.16
N GLY A 306 -16.04 5.62 10.19
CA GLY A 306 -16.30 5.46 8.76
C GLY A 306 -17.79 5.55 8.42
N LYS A 307 -18.36 4.40 8.07
CA LYS A 307 -19.80 4.24 7.78
C LYS A 307 -20.55 3.46 8.88
N ALA A 308 -19.86 3.13 9.96
CA ALA A 308 -20.37 2.35 11.08
C ALA A 308 -20.75 3.23 12.29
N THR A 309 -21.46 2.59 13.23
CA THR A 309 -21.68 3.10 14.59
C THR A 309 -20.96 2.15 15.55
N PRO A 310 -19.81 2.54 16.13
CA PRO A 310 -19.04 1.66 17.01
C PRO A 310 -19.71 1.51 18.39
N ALA A 311 -19.16 0.60 19.21
CA ALA A 311 -19.75 0.16 20.47
C ALA A 311 -19.96 1.31 21.50
N TYR A 312 -19.19 2.40 21.43
CA TYR A 312 -19.35 3.58 22.27
C TYR A 312 -20.75 4.17 22.24
N ALA A 313 -21.43 4.21 21.08
CA ALA A 313 -22.77 4.81 20.98
C ALA A 313 -23.86 4.03 21.75
N ALA A 314 -23.61 2.76 22.09
CA ALA A 314 -24.46 1.96 22.99
C ALA A 314 -24.09 2.10 24.47
N ASN A 315 -22.90 2.68 24.75
CA ASN A 315 -22.29 2.83 26.08
C ASN A 315 -22.05 4.32 26.40
N ASP A 316 -22.90 5.21 25.92
CA ASP A 316 -22.83 6.67 26.13
C ASP A 316 -23.71 7.08 27.34
N PRO A 317 -23.14 7.27 28.55
CA PRO A 317 -23.90 7.67 29.73
C PRO A 317 -24.29 9.16 29.76
N LEU A 318 -23.74 9.98 28.85
CA LEU A 318 -23.88 11.44 28.88
C LEU A 318 -24.74 11.99 27.73
N GLY A 319 -25.00 11.19 26.69
CA GLY A 319 -25.90 11.48 25.59
C GLY A 319 -25.26 12.20 24.40
N PHE A 320 -23.93 12.26 24.31
CA PHE A 320 -23.19 12.88 23.20
C PHE A 320 -23.58 12.32 21.82
N CYS A 321 -23.90 11.03 21.73
CA CYS A 321 -24.31 10.37 20.49
C CYS A 321 -25.80 10.54 20.17
N THR A 322 -26.61 11.04 21.11
CA THR A 322 -28.05 11.19 20.93
C THR A 322 -28.37 12.38 20.03
N GLY A 323 -28.47 12.11 18.73
CA GLY A 323 -28.70 13.16 17.72
C GLY A 323 -27.42 13.92 17.36
N VAL A 324 -26.26 13.28 17.48
CA VAL A 324 -25.01 13.78 16.88
C VAL A 324 -25.24 14.07 15.39
N VAL A 325 -24.71 15.19 14.92
CA VAL A 325 -24.64 15.51 13.48
C VAL A 325 -23.19 15.32 13.07
N ASP A 326 -22.96 14.24 12.34
CA ASP A 326 -21.67 13.87 11.77
C ASP A 326 -21.47 14.41 10.35
N THR A 327 -20.21 14.59 9.98
CA THR A 327 -19.73 14.94 8.64
C THR A 327 -19.01 13.71 8.10
N LEU A 328 -19.51 13.13 7.01
CA LEU A 328 -18.93 11.91 6.46
C LEU A 328 -17.51 12.15 5.88
N PRO A 329 -16.60 11.17 5.98
CA PRO A 329 -15.29 11.24 5.37
C PRO A 329 -15.34 11.29 3.84
N LEU A 330 -14.33 11.90 3.22
CA LEU A 330 -14.17 11.98 1.77
C LEU A 330 -13.74 10.64 1.18
N ILE A 331 -12.82 9.98 1.88
CA ILE A 331 -12.34 8.63 1.57
C ILE A 331 -12.41 7.84 2.88
N ALA A 332 -12.98 6.64 2.84
CA ALA A 332 -12.85 5.70 3.95
C ALA A 332 -12.72 4.27 3.40
N TRP A 333 -11.73 3.54 3.90
CA TRP A 333 -11.46 2.13 3.54
C TRP A 333 -11.58 1.23 4.76
N HIS A 334 -11.84 -0.05 4.53
CA HIS A 334 -12.02 -1.04 5.59
C HIS A 334 -10.74 -1.81 5.85
N HIS A 335 -10.47 -2.18 7.10
CA HIS A 335 -9.29 -2.96 7.48
C HIS A 335 -9.23 -4.30 6.73
N ASN A 336 -10.33 -5.07 6.76
CA ASN A 336 -10.36 -6.47 6.32
C ASN A 336 -11.34 -6.80 5.17
N ILE A 337 -12.00 -5.82 4.53
CA ILE A 337 -13.09 -6.08 3.55
C ILE A 337 -12.99 -5.15 2.34
N SER A 338 -12.60 -5.69 1.19
CA SER A 338 -12.58 -4.98 -0.12
C SER A 338 -13.98 -4.75 -0.73
N GLY A 339 -15.04 -5.25 -0.09
CA GLY A 339 -16.44 -5.19 -0.55
C GLY A 339 -17.11 -3.80 -0.55
N GLN A 340 -16.37 -2.71 -0.37
CA GLN A 340 -16.77 -1.38 -0.84
C GLN A 340 -15.71 -0.90 -1.85
N ILE A 341 -16.18 -0.37 -2.99
CA ILE A 341 -15.37 0.01 -4.17
C ILE A 341 -14.04 0.68 -3.74
N GLY A 342 -12.95 -0.09 -3.79
CA GLY A 342 -11.67 0.36 -3.25
C GLY A 342 -10.75 -0.77 -2.79
N PHE A 343 -9.96 -0.46 -1.77
CA PHE A 343 -8.78 -1.17 -1.29
C PHE A 343 -8.86 -1.31 0.24
N THR A 344 -7.98 -2.12 0.83
CA THR A 344 -7.88 -2.30 2.29
C THR A 344 -6.62 -1.63 2.85
N GLY A 345 -6.64 -1.35 4.14
CA GLY A 345 -5.65 -0.56 4.88
C GLY A 345 -6.07 -0.40 6.34
N ASN A 346 -5.13 -0.25 7.27
CA ASN A 346 -5.40 -0.28 8.71
C ASN A 346 -4.66 0.80 9.53
N CYS A 347 -4.03 1.79 8.90
CA CYS A 347 -3.49 2.97 9.59
C CYS A 347 -3.19 4.09 8.58
N VAL A 348 -4.07 5.09 8.45
CA VAL A 348 -3.87 6.24 7.56
C VAL A 348 -2.85 7.22 8.11
N SER A 349 -1.72 7.37 7.42
CA SER A 349 -0.48 7.88 8.01
C SER A 349 0.10 9.15 7.39
N GLY A 350 -0.47 9.62 6.29
CA GLY A 350 0.02 10.80 5.58
C GLY A 350 -0.86 11.18 4.40
N ALA A 351 -0.81 12.46 4.03
CA ALA A 351 -1.45 12.98 2.83
C ALA A 351 -0.76 14.26 2.33
N ALA A 352 -0.71 14.42 1.01
CA ALA A 352 -0.19 15.61 0.35
C ALA A 352 -1.06 15.98 -0.86
N VAL A 353 -1.22 17.27 -1.14
CA VAL A 353 -1.79 17.72 -2.42
C VAL A 353 -0.66 18.00 -3.38
N TYR A 354 -0.62 17.25 -4.48
CA TYR A 354 0.37 17.45 -5.52
C TYR A 354 -0.07 18.60 -6.44
N THR A 355 0.53 19.77 -6.26
CA THR A 355 0.30 20.98 -7.08
C THR A 355 1.43 21.24 -8.09
N GLY A 356 2.41 20.34 -8.16
CA GLY A 356 3.55 20.43 -9.07
C GLY A 356 3.18 20.15 -10.54
N THR A 357 4.20 20.20 -11.40
CA THR A 357 4.04 19.87 -12.84
C THR A 357 5.07 18.88 -13.39
N SER A 358 6.03 18.41 -12.57
CA SER A 358 6.98 17.36 -12.95
C SER A 358 6.24 16.05 -13.30
N TYR A 359 5.24 15.67 -12.50
CA TYR A 359 4.49 14.44 -12.68
C TYR A 359 3.54 14.50 -13.90
N PRO A 360 3.18 13.33 -14.48
CA PRO A 360 2.18 13.21 -15.54
C PRO A 360 0.83 13.89 -15.21
N PRO A 361 0.06 14.37 -16.21
CA PRO A 361 -1.19 15.10 -15.99
C PRO A 361 -2.27 14.40 -15.15
N ILE A 362 -2.21 13.06 -15.03
CA ILE A 362 -3.11 12.27 -14.19
C ILE A 362 -2.85 12.43 -12.68
N TYR A 363 -1.73 13.04 -12.27
CA TYR A 363 -1.38 13.26 -10.87
C TYR A 363 -1.48 14.72 -10.42
N ARG A 364 -1.60 15.67 -11.37
CA ARG A 364 -1.67 17.11 -11.09
C ARG A 364 -3.00 17.50 -10.44
N ASP A 365 -2.94 18.20 -9.32
CA ASP A 365 -4.08 18.51 -8.44
C ASP A 365 -4.72 17.26 -7.79
N ALA A 366 -3.99 16.14 -7.70
CA ALA A 366 -4.45 14.95 -6.97
C ALA A 366 -4.11 15.04 -5.47
N LEU A 367 -5.00 14.48 -4.65
CA LEU A 367 -4.75 14.22 -3.24
C LEU A 367 -4.05 12.86 -3.11
N PHE A 368 -2.77 12.87 -2.78
CA PHE A 368 -2.01 11.68 -2.42
C PHE A 368 -2.20 11.36 -0.94
N PHE A 369 -2.25 10.08 -0.58
CA PHE A 369 -2.39 9.60 0.80
C PHE A 369 -1.81 8.18 0.95
N CYS A 370 -1.38 7.83 2.16
CA CYS A 370 -0.71 6.56 2.45
C CYS A 370 -1.27 5.82 3.67
N ASP A 371 -1.00 4.51 3.70
CA ASP A 371 -1.35 3.59 4.79
C ASP A 371 -0.08 2.89 5.30
N TYR A 372 0.18 3.03 6.60
CA TYR A 372 1.35 2.51 7.30
C TYR A 372 1.33 0.98 7.37
N GLY A 373 0.21 0.42 7.82
CA GLY A 373 0.07 -1.02 8.09
C GLY A 373 0.07 -1.88 6.83
N LYS A 374 -0.46 -1.36 5.71
CA LYS A 374 -0.43 -2.04 4.40
C LYS A 374 0.59 -1.49 3.41
N ASN A 375 1.53 -0.66 3.87
CA ASN A 375 2.74 -0.25 3.15
C ASN A 375 2.49 0.34 1.73
N TRP A 376 1.41 1.10 1.55
CA TRP A 376 1.03 1.65 0.24
C TRP A 376 0.76 3.16 0.25
N LEU A 377 0.77 3.74 -0.95
CA LEU A 377 0.41 5.13 -1.22
C LEU A 377 -0.47 5.17 -2.48
N ARG A 378 -1.54 5.97 -2.42
CA ARG A 378 -2.59 6.10 -3.44
C ARG A 378 -2.85 7.56 -3.76
N CYS A 379 -3.51 7.84 -4.89
CA CYS A 379 -3.94 9.19 -5.22
C CYS A 379 -5.41 9.25 -5.63
N ALA A 380 -6.13 10.24 -5.09
CA ALA A 380 -7.52 10.54 -5.41
C ALA A 380 -7.61 11.75 -6.35
N ARG A 381 -8.38 11.62 -7.42
CA ARG A 381 -8.74 12.72 -8.34
C ARG A 381 -9.98 13.41 -7.80
N LEU A 382 -9.89 14.70 -7.48
CA LEU A 382 -11.01 15.47 -6.95
C LEU A 382 -11.65 16.35 -8.03
N ASP A 383 -12.97 16.51 -7.99
CA ASP A 383 -13.67 17.54 -8.78
C ASP A 383 -13.54 18.94 -8.11
N PRO A 384 -13.94 20.04 -8.78
CA PRO A 384 -13.90 21.38 -8.19
C PRO A 384 -14.80 21.61 -6.95
N ASN A 385 -15.61 20.64 -6.55
CA ASN A 385 -16.42 20.65 -5.32
C ASN A 385 -15.79 19.77 -4.21
N LEU A 386 -14.64 19.15 -4.49
CA LEU A 386 -13.96 18.13 -3.69
C LEU A 386 -14.73 16.81 -3.55
N ASN A 387 -15.44 16.38 -4.59
CA ASN A 387 -15.91 15.00 -4.72
C ASN A 387 -14.79 14.11 -5.27
N VAL A 388 -14.63 12.88 -4.76
CA VAL A 388 -13.75 11.87 -5.37
C VAL A 388 -14.33 11.42 -6.71
N THR A 389 -13.53 11.49 -7.77
CA THR A 389 -13.89 11.04 -9.14
C THR A 389 -13.21 9.73 -9.54
N SER A 390 -12.00 9.49 -9.03
CA SER A 390 -11.32 8.20 -9.08
C SER A 390 -10.28 8.11 -7.95
N ILE A 391 -9.88 6.89 -7.59
CA ILE A 391 -8.69 6.64 -6.77
C ILE A 391 -7.82 5.62 -7.52
N LEU A 392 -6.53 5.91 -7.61
CA LEU A 392 -5.54 5.06 -8.29
C LEU A 392 -4.56 4.48 -7.27
N SER A 393 -4.06 3.28 -7.54
CA SER A 393 -2.81 2.81 -6.93
C SER A 393 -1.65 3.70 -7.40
N PHE A 394 -0.67 3.92 -6.52
CA PHE A 394 0.54 4.64 -6.89
C PHE A 394 1.79 3.86 -6.49
N GLY A 395 2.04 3.70 -5.18
CA GLY A 395 3.19 2.96 -4.67
C GLY A 395 2.81 1.85 -3.70
N THR A 396 3.59 0.77 -3.67
CA THR A 396 3.54 -0.32 -2.68
C THR A 396 4.95 -0.67 -2.19
N ASN A 397 5.03 -1.41 -1.09
CA ASN A 397 6.29 -1.73 -0.38
C ASN A 397 7.06 -0.45 0.02
N LEU A 398 6.34 0.58 0.49
CA LEU A 398 6.87 1.90 0.84
C LEU A 398 7.46 1.99 2.27
N GLU A 399 7.76 0.86 2.89
CA GLU A 399 8.50 0.79 4.17
C GLU A 399 7.86 1.65 5.28
N ARG A 400 6.55 1.42 5.51
CA ARG A 400 5.72 2.10 6.52
C ARG A 400 5.72 3.64 6.39
N PRO A 401 5.15 4.18 5.29
CA PRO A 401 5.19 5.61 4.99
C PRO A 401 4.43 6.47 6.00
N ILE A 402 5.03 7.57 6.47
CA ILE A 402 4.40 8.64 7.26
C ILE A 402 4.79 10.04 6.75
N ASP A 403 4.12 11.09 7.27
CA ASP A 403 4.41 12.53 7.03
C ASP A 403 4.63 12.91 5.55
N LEU A 404 3.86 12.28 4.66
CA LEU A 404 3.86 12.57 3.22
C LEU A 404 3.59 14.06 2.95
N GLN A 405 4.48 14.71 2.21
CA GLN A 405 4.44 16.12 1.84
C GLN A 405 4.86 16.32 0.37
N THR A 406 4.60 17.52 -0.17
CA THR A 406 5.11 17.96 -1.48
C THR A 406 6.25 18.93 -1.24
N ASP A 407 7.44 18.65 -1.78
CA ASP A 407 8.60 19.53 -1.74
C ASP A 407 8.29 20.85 -2.50
N PRO A 408 8.42 22.03 -1.85
CA PRO A 408 8.06 23.30 -2.47
C PRO A 408 9.07 23.81 -3.51
N ALA A 409 10.28 23.24 -3.58
CA ALA A 409 11.33 23.63 -4.51
C ALA A 409 11.29 22.77 -5.79
N THR A 410 11.25 21.45 -5.65
CA THR A 410 11.20 20.51 -6.79
C THR A 410 9.77 20.24 -7.27
N GLY A 411 8.80 20.28 -6.36
CA GLY A 411 7.45 19.79 -6.59
C GLY A 411 7.30 18.28 -6.45
N ASP A 412 8.36 17.54 -6.11
CA ASP A 412 8.33 16.08 -5.91
C ASP A 412 7.63 15.70 -4.58
N LEU A 413 7.24 14.43 -4.42
CA LEU A 413 6.70 13.95 -3.13
C LEU A 413 7.85 13.49 -2.22
N VAL A 414 7.78 13.86 -0.95
CA VAL A 414 8.73 13.42 0.09
C VAL A 414 7.95 12.85 1.25
N TYR A 415 8.43 11.77 1.84
CA TYR A 415 7.80 11.11 2.97
C TYR A 415 8.87 10.46 3.87
N ILE A 416 8.47 10.01 5.05
CA ILE A 416 9.34 9.27 5.97
C ILE A 416 8.98 7.78 5.94
N SER A 417 9.97 6.94 5.70
CA SER A 417 9.94 5.50 6.01
C SER A 417 10.20 5.31 7.50
N LEU A 418 9.43 4.44 8.16
CA LEU A 418 9.61 4.03 9.56
C LEU A 418 9.95 2.53 9.68
N LEU A 419 10.67 1.97 8.69
CA LEU A 419 11.28 0.65 8.83
C LEU A 419 12.61 0.75 9.58
N GLY A 420 12.74 0.01 10.69
CA GLY A 420 13.92 0.10 11.57
C GLY A 420 14.11 1.52 12.12
N LEU A 421 15.32 2.06 12.02
CA LEU A 421 15.64 3.42 12.48
C LEU A 421 14.99 4.54 11.64
N GLY A 422 14.39 4.21 10.50
CA GLY A 422 13.68 5.13 9.60
C GLY A 422 14.58 5.93 8.66
N GLU A 423 13.98 6.44 7.58
CA GLU A 423 14.67 7.13 6.49
C GLU A 423 13.78 8.21 5.84
N ILE A 424 14.39 9.26 5.28
CA ILE A 424 13.65 10.21 4.44
C ILE A 424 13.75 9.77 2.98
N ARG A 425 12.57 9.65 2.35
CA ARG A 425 12.39 9.13 0.99
C ARG A 425 11.76 10.17 0.07
N ARG A 426 12.28 10.28 -1.15
CA ARG A 426 11.72 11.07 -2.24
C ARG A 426 11.09 10.14 -3.28
N ILE A 427 9.97 10.56 -3.84
CA ILE A 427 9.41 10.00 -5.07
C ILE A 427 9.44 11.11 -6.13
N ARG A 428 10.01 10.81 -7.29
CA ARG A 428 10.21 11.74 -8.41
C ARG A 428 9.74 11.12 -9.71
N PHE A 429 9.30 11.94 -10.68
CA PHE A 429 9.03 11.48 -12.05
C PHE A 429 10.13 11.96 -13.00
N ILE A 430 10.75 11.04 -13.74
CA ILE A 430 11.85 11.37 -14.67
C ILE A 430 11.53 11.10 -16.15
N GLY A 431 10.56 10.25 -16.47
CA GLY A 431 10.12 10.01 -17.86
C GLY A 431 9.95 8.54 -18.22
N MET A 432 10.09 8.21 -19.51
CA MET A 432 10.06 6.81 -19.97
C MET A 432 11.44 6.12 -19.93
N ASN A 433 12.50 6.87 -19.63
CA ASN A 433 13.77 6.32 -19.17
C ASN A 433 13.69 6.24 -17.65
N GLN A 434 14.03 5.11 -17.07
CA GLN A 434 14.31 4.95 -15.65
C GLN A 434 15.78 5.34 -15.39
N PRO A 435 16.19 5.58 -14.13
CA PRO A 435 17.57 5.87 -13.82
C PRO A 435 18.33 4.54 -13.77
N PRO A 436 19.67 4.57 -13.80
CA PRO A 436 20.44 3.37 -13.48
C PRO A 436 20.14 2.91 -12.06
N LEU A 437 20.04 1.59 -11.86
CA LEU A 437 20.21 1.00 -10.53
C LEU A 437 21.71 0.97 -10.23
N ALA A 438 22.15 1.77 -9.26
CA ALA A 438 23.51 1.68 -8.72
C ALA A 438 23.62 0.47 -7.78
N VAL A 439 24.60 -0.41 -8.04
CA VAL A 439 24.95 -1.55 -7.18
C VAL A 439 26.46 -1.74 -7.23
N ALA A 440 27.09 -1.87 -6.07
CA ALA A 440 28.50 -2.19 -5.98
C ALA A 440 28.85 -3.15 -4.85
N ASN A 441 29.95 -3.88 -5.05
CA ASN A 441 30.52 -4.82 -4.09
C ASN A 441 31.90 -4.30 -3.64
N LEU A 442 32.03 -3.90 -2.37
CA LEU A 442 33.25 -3.34 -1.80
C LEU A 442 33.91 -4.31 -0.83
N ALA A 443 35.22 -4.55 -0.97
CA ALA A 443 35.95 -5.36 0.00
C ALA A 443 37.47 -5.08 0.04
N PRO A 444 38.10 -5.09 1.24
CA PRO A 444 37.49 -4.90 2.57
C PRO A 444 37.11 -3.42 2.80
N MET A 445 36.09 -3.11 3.60
CA MET A 445 35.73 -1.70 3.90
C MET A 445 36.50 -1.10 5.09
N TRP A 446 37.24 -1.92 5.84
CA TRP A 446 37.97 -1.52 7.05
C TRP A 446 39.24 -2.35 7.25
N GLY A 447 40.11 -1.89 8.15
CA GLY A 447 41.36 -2.57 8.53
C GLY A 447 42.63 -1.71 8.37
N ALA A 448 43.78 -2.29 8.70
CA ALA A 448 45.03 -1.54 8.87
C ALA A 448 45.50 -0.75 7.62
N SER A 449 46.01 0.46 7.84
CA SER A 449 46.54 1.34 6.80
C SER A 449 47.94 0.88 6.30
N PRO A 450 48.30 1.13 5.03
CA PRO A 450 47.44 1.67 3.97
C PRO A 450 46.43 0.61 3.49
N LEU A 451 45.14 0.97 3.54
CA LEU A 451 44.03 0.05 3.28
C LEU A 451 43.74 0.00 1.77
N THR A 452 43.99 -1.14 1.14
CA THR A 452 43.73 -1.38 -0.28
C THR A 452 42.37 -2.04 -0.46
N ILE A 453 41.46 -1.40 -1.20
CA ILE A 453 40.06 -1.83 -1.36
C ILE A 453 39.80 -2.09 -2.84
N THR A 454 39.04 -3.14 -3.15
CA THR A 454 38.52 -3.37 -4.51
C THR A 454 37.12 -2.79 -4.60
N PHE A 455 36.89 -1.96 -5.61
CA PHE A 455 35.62 -1.35 -5.97
C PHE A 455 35.09 -2.02 -7.22
N ASP A 456 33.85 -2.51 -7.22
CA ASP A 456 33.26 -3.21 -8.37
C ASP A 456 31.77 -2.87 -8.50
N ALA A 457 31.42 -2.18 -9.59
CA ALA A 457 30.05 -1.78 -9.93
C ALA A 457 29.39 -2.69 -10.99
N LEU A 458 29.91 -3.92 -11.23
CA LEU A 458 29.41 -4.86 -12.25
C LEU A 458 27.94 -5.27 -12.13
N GLU A 459 27.29 -5.04 -10.99
CA GLU A 459 25.87 -5.35 -10.77
C GLU A 459 24.95 -4.13 -10.98
N SER A 460 25.53 -2.95 -11.24
CA SER A 460 24.77 -1.76 -11.67
C SER A 460 24.16 -1.98 -13.04
N SER A 461 22.93 -1.51 -13.27
CA SER A 461 22.19 -1.76 -14.51
C SER A 461 21.23 -0.64 -14.91
N ASP A 462 21.12 -0.40 -16.21
CA ASP A 462 20.07 0.44 -16.79
C ASP A 462 18.80 -0.40 -17.03
N PRO A 463 17.61 0.00 -16.56
CA PRO A 463 16.38 -0.79 -16.72
C PRO A 463 15.90 -0.96 -18.17
N GLU A 464 16.25 -0.03 -19.08
CA GLU A 464 15.97 -0.13 -20.51
C GLU A 464 17.10 -0.83 -21.29
N GLY A 465 18.22 -1.16 -20.64
CA GLY A 465 19.40 -1.79 -21.24
C GLY A 465 20.35 -0.81 -21.94
N GLY A 466 20.29 0.47 -21.59
CA GLY A 466 21.18 1.56 -22.03
C GLY A 466 22.63 1.41 -21.56
N SER A 467 23.46 2.40 -21.92
CA SER A 467 24.89 2.40 -21.57
C SER A 467 25.20 3.29 -20.38
N LEU A 468 25.96 2.77 -19.42
CA LEU A 468 26.29 3.44 -18.17
C LEU A 468 27.67 4.12 -18.18
N GLU A 469 27.74 5.34 -17.67
CA GLU A 469 28.95 5.98 -17.17
C GLU A 469 29.02 5.87 -15.64
N PHE A 470 30.23 5.86 -15.09
CA PHE A 470 30.49 5.62 -13.66
C PHE A 470 31.45 6.68 -13.12
N LEU A 471 31.18 7.16 -11.91
CA LEU A 471 32.07 8.03 -11.13
C LEU A 471 32.17 7.51 -9.69
N TRP A 472 33.35 7.11 -9.29
CA TRP A 472 33.74 6.91 -7.90
C TRP A 472 34.39 8.19 -7.38
N ASP A 473 33.90 8.72 -6.27
CA ASP A 473 34.65 9.69 -5.45
C ASP A 473 35.06 9.00 -4.15
N PHE A 474 36.35 9.02 -3.84
CA PHE A 474 36.92 8.30 -2.71
C PHE A 474 37.04 9.14 -1.44
N ASP A 475 36.62 10.41 -1.43
CA ASP A 475 36.73 11.30 -0.25
C ASP A 475 38.17 11.43 0.30
N ASP A 476 39.18 11.23 -0.56
CA ASP A 476 40.58 11.60 -0.32
C ASP A 476 41.08 12.69 -1.30
N GLY A 477 40.16 13.25 -2.09
CA GLY A 477 40.44 14.17 -3.19
C GLY A 477 40.85 13.49 -4.50
N THR A 478 40.71 12.16 -4.60
CA THR A 478 40.86 11.39 -5.84
C THR A 478 39.56 10.70 -6.25
N THR A 479 39.39 10.53 -7.56
CA THR A 479 38.18 9.98 -8.19
C THR A 479 38.55 8.98 -9.27
N SER A 480 37.67 8.03 -9.56
CA SER A 480 37.81 7.10 -10.68
C SER A 480 36.56 7.03 -11.55
N THR A 481 36.70 6.57 -12.79
CA THR A 481 35.60 6.32 -13.73
C THR A 481 35.63 4.91 -14.31
N THR A 482 36.38 4.00 -13.69
CA THR A 482 36.42 2.59 -14.09
C THR A 482 35.39 1.78 -13.32
N LEU A 483 34.61 1.01 -14.06
CA LEU A 483 33.52 0.15 -13.58
C LEU A 483 33.96 -0.81 -12.46
N GLY A 484 35.23 -1.25 -12.47
CA GLY A 484 35.91 -1.77 -11.29
C GLY A 484 37.32 -1.20 -11.16
N ASP A 485 37.76 -0.92 -9.93
CA ASP A 485 39.05 -0.30 -9.60
C ASP A 485 39.66 -0.86 -8.30
N VAL A 486 40.91 -0.49 -8.01
CA VAL A 486 41.61 -0.81 -6.76
C VAL A 486 42.28 0.46 -6.21
N HIS A 487 41.62 1.11 -5.25
CA HIS A 487 42.15 2.30 -4.57
C HIS A 487 42.91 1.93 -3.28
N THR A 488 43.69 2.86 -2.74
CA THR A 488 44.50 2.64 -1.53
C THR A 488 44.55 3.88 -0.64
N PHE A 489 43.78 3.82 0.44
CA PHE A 489 43.74 4.84 1.48
C PHE A 489 45.05 4.79 2.29
N ALA A 490 45.73 5.93 2.38
CA ALA A 490 47.11 6.00 2.85
C ALA A 490 47.28 6.55 4.28
N ASP A 491 46.20 7.01 4.90
CA ASP A 491 46.15 7.44 6.29
C ASP A 491 45.10 6.65 7.09
N SER A 492 44.55 7.24 8.16
CA SER A 492 43.70 6.61 9.16
C SER A 492 42.39 7.39 9.42
N GLN A 493 41.95 8.25 8.52
CA GLN A 493 40.64 8.91 8.59
C GLN A 493 39.56 8.00 8.01
N ASN A 494 38.31 8.16 8.46
CA ASN A 494 37.18 7.60 7.69
C ASN A 494 37.03 8.39 6.38
N HIS A 495 36.53 7.72 5.35
CA HIS A 495 36.19 8.31 4.04
C HIS A 495 34.79 7.87 3.65
N ASP A 496 33.91 8.79 3.24
CA ASP A 496 32.59 8.42 2.69
C ASP A 496 32.68 8.21 1.18
N VAL A 497 32.89 6.97 0.75
CA VAL A 497 33.10 6.65 -0.65
C VAL A 497 31.77 6.63 -1.39
N THR A 498 31.66 7.46 -2.41
CA THR A 498 30.45 7.63 -3.21
C THR A 498 30.61 6.97 -4.58
N LEU A 499 29.62 6.18 -5.01
CA LEU A 499 29.43 5.80 -6.42
C LEU A 499 28.27 6.62 -6.99
N THR A 500 28.51 7.35 -8.08
CA THR A 500 27.44 7.84 -8.97
C THR A 500 27.48 7.04 -10.28
N VAL A 501 26.35 6.45 -10.66
CA VAL A 501 26.12 5.82 -11.97
C VAL A 501 25.24 6.75 -12.81
N THR A 502 25.53 6.91 -14.10
CA THR A 502 24.78 7.78 -15.04
C THR A 502 24.35 6.99 -16.28
N ASP A 503 23.12 7.16 -16.76
CA ASP A 503 22.64 6.56 -18.02
C ASP A 503 22.91 7.42 -19.28
N ASP A 504 22.52 6.96 -20.47
CA ASP A 504 22.71 7.70 -21.72
C ASP A 504 21.63 8.77 -22.02
N ALA A 505 20.61 8.89 -21.16
CA ALA A 505 19.69 10.03 -21.11
C ALA A 505 20.19 11.15 -20.18
N GLY A 506 21.09 10.83 -19.26
CA GLY A 506 21.69 11.73 -18.27
C GLY A 506 21.04 11.70 -16.88
N ASN A 507 20.26 10.68 -16.54
CA ASN A 507 19.81 10.48 -15.15
C ASN A 507 20.88 9.75 -14.34
N THR A 508 20.85 9.92 -13.02
CA THR A 508 21.86 9.39 -12.10
C THR A 508 21.24 8.63 -10.94
N ALA A 509 21.97 7.64 -10.41
CA ALA A 509 21.73 7.09 -9.08
C ALA A 509 23.06 7.04 -8.30
N THR A 510 22.95 7.18 -6.98
CA THR A 510 24.10 7.34 -6.09
C THR A 510 23.98 6.42 -4.88
N GLU A 511 25.09 5.81 -4.48
CA GLU A 511 25.22 4.94 -3.29
C GLU A 511 26.50 5.30 -2.52
N HIS A 512 26.49 5.11 -1.20
CA HIS A 512 27.50 5.59 -0.25
C HIS A 512 28.02 4.47 0.66
N TRP A 513 29.32 4.48 1.00
CA TRP A 513 29.94 3.53 1.91
C TRP A 513 31.06 4.16 2.76
N LEU A 514 30.89 4.09 4.09
CA LEU A 514 31.92 4.48 5.04
C LEU A 514 33.10 3.49 5.03
N VAL A 515 34.26 3.98 4.58
CA VAL A 515 35.54 3.26 4.61
C VAL A 515 36.35 3.68 5.82
N SER A 516 36.86 2.72 6.60
CA SER A 516 37.54 2.98 7.89
C SER A 516 38.92 2.29 8.00
N PRO A 517 39.98 2.91 7.46
CA PRO A 517 41.37 2.52 7.67
C PRO A 517 41.83 2.69 9.12
N ASP A 518 42.69 1.78 9.59
CA ASP A 518 43.11 1.62 10.99
C ASP A 518 41.91 1.62 11.96
N ASN A 519 40.85 0.89 11.59
CA ASN A 519 39.69 0.60 12.43
C ASN A 519 39.18 -0.82 12.17
N THR A 520 38.43 -1.36 13.12
CA THR A 520 37.48 -2.45 12.94
C THR A 520 36.09 -2.01 13.41
N PRO A 521 34.99 -2.60 12.90
CA PRO A 521 33.69 -2.39 13.53
C PRO A 521 33.69 -3.04 14.93
N PRO A 522 32.96 -2.47 15.90
CA PRO A 522 32.78 -3.11 17.19
C PRO A 522 32.09 -4.46 17.02
N HIS A 523 32.23 -5.36 17.99
CA HIS A 523 31.63 -6.70 17.92
C HIS A 523 30.87 -7.05 19.20
N VAL A 524 29.60 -7.46 19.09
CA VAL A 524 28.77 -7.96 20.19
C VAL A 524 29.25 -9.35 20.63
N VAL A 525 30.28 -9.38 21.49
CA VAL A 525 30.90 -10.58 22.08
C VAL A 525 29.85 -11.56 22.62
N SER A 526 28.87 -11.06 23.35
CA SER A 526 27.72 -11.83 23.81
C SER A 526 26.60 -10.93 24.31
N VAL A 527 25.36 -11.19 23.89
CA VAL A 527 24.21 -10.97 24.77
C VAL A 527 24.29 -12.04 25.87
N ILE A 528 24.30 -11.59 27.12
CA ILE A 528 24.45 -12.39 28.33
C ILE A 528 23.06 -12.77 28.86
N GLU A 529 22.19 -11.78 29.03
CA GLU A 529 20.75 -11.96 29.28
C GLU A 529 19.98 -11.01 28.34
N PRO A 530 18.92 -11.47 27.63
CA PRO A 530 18.52 -12.85 27.39
C PRO A 530 19.32 -13.45 26.21
N ALA A 531 20.00 -14.58 26.41
CA ALA A 531 20.96 -15.14 25.44
C ALA A 531 20.36 -15.61 24.09
N GLY A 532 19.03 -15.58 23.93
CA GLY A 532 18.24 -15.94 22.75
C GLY A 532 16.76 -15.70 23.04
N ASP A 533 15.88 -16.05 22.10
CA ASP A 533 14.42 -15.88 22.21
C ASP A 533 13.85 -16.43 23.54
N PHE A 534 12.95 -15.66 24.15
CA PHE A 534 12.47 -15.87 25.52
C PHE A 534 11.02 -15.40 25.71
N GLU A 535 10.50 -15.63 26.92
CA GLU A 535 9.14 -15.25 27.35
C GLU A 535 9.21 -14.17 28.44
N PHE A 536 8.43 -13.09 28.28
CA PHE A 536 8.19 -12.09 29.34
C PHE A 536 6.76 -12.26 29.91
N HIS A 537 6.47 -11.62 31.05
CA HIS A 537 5.13 -11.56 31.65
C HIS A 537 4.79 -10.09 31.91
N SER A 538 3.51 -9.71 31.79
CA SER A 538 3.09 -8.30 31.86
C SER A 538 3.52 -7.62 33.17
N GLY A 539 4.19 -6.48 33.06
CA GLY A 539 4.61 -5.67 34.22
C GLY A 539 5.72 -6.31 35.06
N VAL A 540 6.34 -7.40 34.60
CA VAL A 540 7.46 -8.05 35.28
C VAL A 540 8.78 -7.61 34.62
N PRO A 541 9.67 -6.89 35.33
CA PRO A 541 10.94 -6.45 34.75
C PRO A 541 11.85 -7.63 34.44
N PHE A 542 12.46 -7.61 33.25
CA PHE A 542 13.53 -8.53 32.85
C PHE A 542 14.82 -7.76 32.57
N ALA A 543 15.96 -8.38 32.89
CA ALA A 543 17.27 -7.78 32.66
C ALA A 543 17.68 -7.90 31.18
N VAL A 544 18.41 -6.89 30.72
CA VAL A 544 19.19 -6.95 29.47
C VAL A 544 20.65 -6.66 29.80
N ASP A 545 21.57 -7.46 29.28
CA ASP A 545 23.02 -7.35 29.52
C ASP A 545 23.79 -7.85 28.31
N ALA A 546 24.61 -6.99 27.70
CA ALA A 546 25.45 -7.33 26.57
C ALA A 546 26.90 -6.86 26.77
N LEU A 547 27.82 -7.69 26.32
CA LEU A 547 29.24 -7.36 26.18
C LEU A 547 29.55 -7.10 24.71
N ALA A 548 30.00 -5.89 24.42
CA ALA A 548 30.70 -5.53 23.19
C ALA A 548 32.20 -5.39 23.43
N SER A 549 32.99 -5.40 22.36
CA SER A 549 34.42 -5.07 22.37
C SER A 549 34.83 -4.54 21.00
N ASP A 550 35.79 -3.63 20.96
CA ASP A 550 36.47 -3.18 19.73
C ASP A 550 37.98 -3.17 19.94
N ALA A 551 38.75 -3.45 18.90
CA ALA A 551 40.21 -3.57 18.97
C ALA A 551 40.93 -2.23 19.19
N GLU A 552 40.38 -1.13 18.66
CA GLU A 552 40.97 0.20 18.69
C GLU A 552 40.50 0.98 19.92
N ASP A 553 39.19 0.99 20.22
CA ASP A 553 38.62 1.69 21.37
C ASP A 553 39.00 1.05 22.72
N ASP A 554 39.03 -0.29 22.85
CA ASP A 554 39.53 -0.95 24.09
C ASP A 554 41.02 -0.64 24.32
N ALA A 555 41.80 -0.47 23.24
CA ALA A 555 43.22 -0.12 23.31
C ALA A 555 43.46 1.36 23.65
N ALA A 556 42.56 2.25 23.22
CA ALA A 556 42.54 3.66 23.60
C ALA A 556 41.96 3.89 25.02
N GLY A 557 41.11 2.98 25.50
CA GLY A 557 40.33 3.12 26.74
C GLY A 557 39.10 4.02 26.56
N ILE A 558 38.53 4.04 25.35
CA ILE A 558 37.30 4.77 25.01
C ILE A 558 36.11 3.80 25.19
N PRO A 559 35.02 4.21 25.85
CA PRO A 559 33.83 3.36 25.97
C PRO A 559 33.01 3.39 24.68
N LEU A 560 32.62 2.20 24.20
CA LEU A 560 31.66 2.05 23.11
C LEU A 560 30.29 2.64 23.47
N GLY A 561 29.61 3.19 22.47
CA GLY A 561 28.17 3.45 22.50
C GLY A 561 27.38 2.14 22.64
N ALA A 562 26.25 2.21 23.33
CA ALA A 562 25.41 1.05 23.63
C ALA A 562 23.94 1.49 23.78
N LYS A 563 23.07 1.01 22.88
CA LYS A 563 21.62 1.19 22.92
C LYS A 563 20.95 -0.17 22.85
N TRP A 564 20.13 -0.50 23.84
CA TRP A 564 19.06 -1.48 23.65
C TRP A 564 17.81 -0.74 23.21
N SER A 565 17.09 -1.31 22.25
CA SER A 565 15.69 -0.99 21.94
C SER A 565 14.82 -2.22 22.17
N ALA A 566 13.55 -1.96 22.46
CA ALA A 566 12.47 -2.93 22.35
C ALA A 566 11.48 -2.43 21.29
N ASP A 567 11.25 -3.23 20.26
CA ASP A 567 10.41 -2.88 19.12
C ASP A 567 9.19 -3.80 19.09
N LEU A 568 7.99 -3.25 19.28
CA LEU A 568 6.75 -4.04 19.34
C LEU A 568 6.31 -4.44 17.92
N ILE A 569 6.18 -5.73 17.66
CA ILE A 569 5.65 -6.28 16.40
C ILE A 569 4.25 -6.84 16.64
N HIS A 570 3.26 -6.43 15.82
CA HIS A 570 1.90 -7.00 15.78
C HIS A 570 1.20 -6.65 14.46
N ASP A 571 0.15 -7.41 14.09
CA ASP A 571 -0.71 -7.17 12.92
C ASP A 571 0.01 -6.92 11.55
N HIS A 572 1.25 -7.38 11.44
CA HIS A 572 2.20 -7.21 10.32
C HIS A 572 2.87 -5.82 10.22
N HIS A 573 2.84 -5.00 11.27
CA HIS A 573 3.65 -3.78 11.40
C HIS A 573 4.49 -3.77 12.69
N GLU A 574 5.35 -2.76 12.83
CA GLU A 574 6.16 -2.54 14.04
C GLU A 574 5.86 -1.17 14.66
N HIS A 575 6.11 -1.04 15.96
CA HIS A 575 6.26 0.22 16.69
C HIS A 575 7.71 0.23 17.22
N PRO A 576 8.65 0.80 16.45
CA PRO A 576 10.06 0.76 16.82
C PRO A 576 10.38 1.85 17.86
N GLY A 577 11.36 1.58 18.72
CA GLY A 577 11.63 2.37 19.90
C GLY A 577 10.40 2.45 20.83
N PHE A 578 9.77 1.32 21.15
CA PHE A 578 8.69 1.26 22.15
C PHE A 578 9.25 1.62 23.54
N ALA A 579 10.45 1.13 23.86
CA ALA A 579 11.27 1.53 25.00
C ALA A 579 12.76 1.36 24.67
N ASP A 580 13.63 2.21 25.23
CA ASP A 580 15.08 2.19 25.03
C ASP A 580 15.85 2.06 26.37
N VAL A 581 17.08 1.52 26.32
CA VAL A 581 18.08 1.60 27.40
C VAL A 581 19.44 1.99 26.81
N LEU A 582 19.92 3.20 27.13
CA LEU A 582 21.20 3.74 26.67
C LEU A 582 22.40 3.26 27.53
N ALA A 583 22.53 1.94 27.68
CA ALA A 583 23.64 1.32 28.41
C ALA A 583 23.87 -0.13 27.93
N PRO A 584 25.07 -0.72 28.13
CA PRO A 584 25.30 -2.14 27.86
C PRO A 584 24.40 -3.08 28.68
N SER A 585 23.98 -2.64 29.88
CA SER A 585 23.10 -3.38 30.77
C SER A 585 22.03 -2.52 31.44
N GLY A 586 20.85 -3.11 31.64
CA GLY A 586 19.69 -2.48 32.27
C GLY A 586 18.53 -3.46 32.39
N SER A 587 17.30 -2.96 32.27
CA SER A 587 16.10 -3.80 32.33
C SER A 587 14.91 -3.13 31.64
N PHE A 588 14.15 -3.90 30.87
CA PHE A 588 12.84 -3.47 30.38
C PHE A 588 11.74 -3.95 31.33
N THR A 589 10.65 -3.18 31.41
CA THR A 589 9.37 -3.64 31.94
C THR A 589 8.35 -3.45 30.82
N LEU A 590 7.85 -4.54 30.26
CA LEU A 590 6.91 -4.53 29.14
C LEU A 590 5.57 -5.10 29.60
N ASP A 591 4.48 -4.56 29.07
CA ASP A 591 3.13 -5.07 29.31
C ASP A 591 2.60 -5.89 28.14
N SER A 592 1.69 -6.82 28.43
CA SER A 592 0.97 -7.61 27.42
C SER A 592 0.28 -6.68 26.44
N GLN A 593 0.61 -6.82 25.15
CA GLN A 593 -0.06 -6.10 24.06
C GLN A 593 -1.14 -6.98 23.38
N GLY A 594 -1.39 -8.17 23.93
CA GLY A 594 -2.38 -9.13 23.46
C GLY A 594 -1.84 -10.26 22.56
N PRO A 595 -2.71 -11.14 22.06
CA PRO A 595 -2.35 -12.15 21.05
C PRO A 595 -1.82 -11.50 19.77
N GLY A 596 -0.96 -12.21 19.03
CA GLY A 596 -0.31 -11.67 17.83
C GLY A 596 0.94 -10.83 18.10
N THR A 597 1.18 -10.46 19.36
CA THR A 597 2.26 -9.53 19.72
C THR A 597 3.54 -10.25 20.17
N TYR A 598 4.68 -9.66 19.81
CA TYR A 598 5.99 -9.97 20.38
C TYR A 598 6.90 -8.73 20.26
N PHE A 599 7.99 -8.67 21.02
CA PHE A 599 8.98 -7.60 20.88
C PHE A 599 10.27 -8.15 20.26
N GLU A 600 10.88 -7.39 19.35
CA GLU A 600 12.29 -7.56 18.99
C GLU A 600 13.13 -6.71 19.93
N ILE A 601 14.01 -7.37 20.69
CA ILE A 601 14.90 -6.73 21.66
C ILE A 601 16.27 -6.64 21.00
N VAL A 602 16.63 -5.44 20.55
CA VAL A 602 17.82 -5.21 19.71
C VAL A 602 18.89 -4.47 20.51
N PHE A 603 20.03 -5.11 20.72
CA PHE A 603 21.23 -4.44 21.18
C PHE A 603 22.01 -3.89 19.98
N THR A 604 22.35 -2.61 20.01
CA THR A 604 23.25 -1.95 19.05
C THR A 604 24.42 -1.35 19.81
N THR A 605 25.63 -1.51 19.28
CA THR A 605 26.84 -0.90 19.82
C THR A 605 27.58 -0.12 18.74
N THR A 606 28.24 0.98 19.12
CA THR A 606 28.87 1.95 18.22
C THR A 606 30.29 2.27 18.71
N ASP A 607 31.28 2.33 17.83
CA ASP A 607 32.64 2.78 18.18
C ASP A 607 32.78 4.31 18.17
N SER A 608 33.94 4.81 18.60
CA SER A 608 34.28 6.24 18.59
C SER A 608 34.41 6.88 17.19
N ARG A 609 34.26 6.08 16.11
CA ARG A 609 34.37 6.47 14.70
C ARG A 609 33.09 6.19 13.90
N GLY A 610 31.99 5.81 14.56
CA GLY A 610 30.66 5.64 13.97
C GLY A 610 30.36 4.29 13.33
N LEU A 611 31.26 3.28 13.41
CA LEU A 611 30.90 1.92 12.97
C LEU A 611 30.02 1.23 14.02
N THR A 612 29.11 0.37 13.57
CA THR A 612 28.15 -0.33 14.42
C THR A 612 28.16 -1.85 14.24
N ASP A 613 27.72 -2.56 15.27
CA ASP A 613 27.28 -3.96 15.22
C ASP A 613 26.02 -4.11 16.07
N SER A 614 25.18 -5.10 15.75
CA SER A 614 23.88 -5.27 16.41
C SER A 614 23.44 -6.72 16.53
N ARG A 615 22.59 -6.99 17.52
CA ARG A 615 22.04 -8.32 17.78
C ARG A 615 20.63 -8.25 18.36
N MET A 616 19.71 -8.91 17.68
CA MET A 616 18.30 -9.06 18.07
C MET A 616 18.04 -10.41 18.76
N VAL A 617 17.10 -10.41 19.71
CA VAL A 617 16.43 -11.60 20.29
C VAL A 617 14.95 -11.30 20.50
N ARG A 618 14.05 -12.29 20.41
CA ARG A 618 12.60 -12.07 20.52
C ARG A 618 12.05 -12.31 21.93
N ALA A 619 11.19 -11.40 22.40
CA ALA A 619 10.43 -11.54 23.64
C ALA A 619 8.95 -11.81 23.33
N PHE A 620 8.48 -13.01 23.66
CA PHE A 620 7.07 -13.40 23.50
C PHE A 620 6.28 -13.20 24.80
N ASP A 621 5.03 -12.77 24.70
CA ASP A 621 4.14 -12.53 25.84
C ASP A 621 3.58 -13.85 26.41
N ALA A 622 4.07 -14.30 27.56
CA ALA A 622 3.64 -15.56 28.19
C ALA A 622 2.18 -15.55 28.68
N ASP A 623 1.60 -14.38 28.93
CA ASP A 623 0.23 -14.24 29.43
C ASP A 623 -0.81 -14.34 28.28
N ALA A 624 -0.39 -14.07 27.04
CA ALA A 624 -1.23 -14.15 25.84
C ALA A 624 -1.84 -15.56 25.60
N GLN A 625 -3.14 -15.59 25.35
CA GLN A 625 -3.89 -16.82 25.01
C GLN A 625 -3.99 -17.00 23.49
N PRO A 626 -4.07 -18.25 22.96
CA PRO A 626 -4.13 -18.46 21.53
C PRO A 626 -5.38 -17.86 20.87
N ALA A 627 -5.19 -16.91 19.96
CA ALA A 627 -6.28 -16.32 19.18
C ALA A 627 -6.32 -16.88 17.74
N PRO A 628 -7.50 -17.11 17.14
CA PRO A 628 -7.64 -17.54 15.74
C PRO A 628 -7.89 -16.33 14.83
N HIS A 629 -7.00 -16.09 13.87
CA HIS A 629 -7.09 -14.93 12.98
C HIS A 629 -7.39 -15.42 11.56
N LEU A 630 -8.48 -14.90 10.96
CA LEU A 630 -8.89 -15.23 9.59
C LEU A 630 -8.33 -14.16 8.64
N VAL A 631 -7.09 -14.39 8.20
CA VAL A 631 -6.29 -13.48 7.37
C VAL A 631 -7.01 -13.10 6.07
N SER A 632 -7.69 -14.04 5.41
CA SER A 632 -8.52 -13.74 4.24
C SER A 632 -9.53 -14.86 3.91
N VAL A 633 -10.51 -14.53 3.06
CA VAL A 633 -11.26 -15.49 2.25
C VAL A 633 -11.28 -14.96 0.82
N SER A 634 -11.00 -15.83 -0.17
CA SER A 634 -10.83 -15.42 -1.57
C SER A 634 -12.10 -14.86 -2.21
N ASP A 635 -13.27 -15.26 -1.71
CA ASP A 635 -14.57 -14.71 -2.09
C ASP A 635 -15.56 -14.92 -0.92
N VAL A 636 -16.30 -13.88 -0.55
CA VAL A 636 -17.35 -13.91 0.50
C VAL A 636 -18.76 -13.92 -0.09
N THR A 637 -18.87 -13.84 -1.41
CA THR A 637 -20.08 -13.86 -2.24
C THR A 637 -20.04 -14.94 -3.36
N PRO A 638 -19.42 -16.13 -3.14
CA PRO A 638 -19.09 -17.04 -4.24
C PRO A 638 -20.33 -17.63 -4.91
N ARG A 639 -20.23 -17.88 -6.21
CA ARG A 639 -21.24 -18.65 -6.97
C ARG A 639 -21.28 -20.10 -6.49
N LEU A 640 -22.47 -20.70 -6.48
CA LEU A 640 -22.64 -22.14 -6.21
C LEU A 640 -21.81 -23.00 -7.19
N GLY A 641 -20.75 -23.63 -6.67
CA GLY A 641 -19.83 -24.49 -7.41
C GLY A 641 -18.39 -23.97 -7.44
N GLN A 642 -18.20 -22.66 -7.26
CA GLN A 642 -16.90 -21.99 -7.16
C GLN A 642 -16.10 -22.53 -5.97
N ARG A 643 -14.77 -22.67 -6.15
CA ARG A 643 -13.84 -22.99 -5.06
C ARG A 643 -13.40 -21.69 -4.39
N ILE A 644 -13.62 -21.59 -3.09
CA ILE A 644 -13.01 -20.55 -2.26
C ILE A 644 -11.82 -21.12 -1.48
N THR A 645 -10.84 -20.27 -1.22
CA THR A 645 -9.74 -20.50 -0.28
C THR A 645 -9.95 -19.59 0.92
N ALA A 646 -9.87 -20.13 2.14
CA ALA A 646 -9.69 -19.33 3.33
C ALA A 646 -8.21 -19.36 3.73
N VAL A 647 -7.71 -18.30 4.36
CA VAL A 647 -6.40 -18.28 5.03
C VAL A 647 -6.64 -17.90 6.47
N GLY A 648 -6.11 -18.69 7.40
CA GLY A 648 -6.15 -18.36 8.82
C GLY A 648 -5.06 -19.06 9.62
N HIS A 649 -4.62 -18.41 10.69
CA HIS A 649 -3.57 -18.90 11.58
C HIS A 649 -3.99 -18.80 13.05
N VAL A 650 -3.06 -19.13 13.96
CA VAL A 650 -3.22 -18.98 15.40
C VAL A 650 -2.00 -18.29 15.98
N GLU A 651 -2.24 -17.31 16.86
CA GLU A 651 -1.20 -16.48 17.45
C GLU A 651 -1.09 -16.70 18.96
N PHE A 652 0.08 -17.14 19.42
CA PHE A 652 0.44 -17.49 20.81
C PHE A 652 1.96 -17.70 20.93
N PRO A 653 2.60 -17.64 22.12
CA PRO A 653 4.05 -17.82 22.25
C PRO A 653 4.63 -19.09 21.61
N ASN A 654 5.66 -18.92 20.78
CA ASN A 654 6.29 -19.99 20.00
C ASN A 654 7.05 -21.03 20.85
N THR A 655 7.39 -20.65 22.09
CA THR A 655 8.19 -21.41 23.06
C THR A 655 7.35 -22.25 24.04
N ALA A 656 6.07 -21.92 24.20
CA ALA A 656 5.19 -22.60 25.15
C ALA A 656 4.86 -24.03 24.70
N ILE A 657 5.42 -25.03 25.40
CA ILE A 657 5.10 -26.45 25.18
C ILE A 657 3.75 -26.76 25.83
N TRP A 658 2.68 -26.45 25.10
CA TRP A 658 1.31 -26.77 25.47
C TRP A 658 1.08 -28.29 25.56
N SER A 659 0.04 -28.70 26.29
CA SER A 659 -0.31 -30.12 26.46
C SER A 659 -1.80 -30.26 26.80
N PRO A 660 -2.70 -30.54 25.82
CA PRO A 660 -2.41 -30.77 24.40
C PRO A 660 -1.94 -29.51 23.66
N ASP A 661 -1.33 -29.69 22.48
CA ASP A 661 -1.01 -28.59 21.56
C ASP A 661 -2.29 -27.88 21.05
N PRO A 662 -2.21 -26.59 20.65
CA PRO A 662 -3.31 -25.90 20.00
C PRO A 662 -3.76 -26.58 18.70
N THR A 663 -5.06 -26.50 18.42
CA THR A 663 -5.70 -27.03 17.22
C THR A 663 -6.61 -25.97 16.60
N LEU A 664 -6.48 -25.73 15.30
CA LEU A 664 -7.32 -24.82 14.51
C LEU A 664 -8.33 -25.63 13.71
N ALA A 665 -9.58 -25.18 13.64
CA ALA A 665 -10.64 -25.80 12.87
C ALA A 665 -11.42 -24.77 12.05
N PHE A 666 -11.67 -25.10 10.79
CA PHE A 666 -12.50 -24.31 9.87
C PHE A 666 -13.83 -25.06 9.71
N ASP A 667 -14.89 -24.61 10.40
CA ASP A 667 -16.26 -25.06 10.13
C ASP A 667 -16.87 -24.15 9.08
N TRP A 668 -17.18 -24.70 7.91
CA TRP A 668 -17.67 -23.92 6.76
C TRP A 668 -19.16 -23.57 6.87
N GLY A 669 -19.86 -24.01 7.92
CA GLY A 669 -21.28 -23.72 8.15
C GLY A 669 -22.25 -24.58 7.35
N ASP A 670 -21.77 -25.38 6.38
CA ASP A 670 -22.56 -26.39 5.66
C ASP A 670 -22.49 -27.79 6.31
N GLY A 671 -21.74 -27.92 7.42
CA GLY A 671 -21.49 -29.17 8.13
C GLY A 671 -20.19 -29.89 7.74
N LYS A 672 -19.38 -29.34 6.81
CA LYS A 672 -17.98 -29.75 6.65
C LYS A 672 -17.09 -28.97 7.64
N VAL A 673 -16.23 -29.69 8.35
CA VAL A 673 -15.20 -29.12 9.24
C VAL A 673 -13.83 -29.68 8.85
N GLU A 674 -12.85 -28.81 8.66
CA GLU A 674 -11.43 -29.16 8.50
C GLU A 674 -10.67 -28.82 9.79
N THR A 675 -9.58 -29.54 10.09
CA THR A 675 -8.94 -29.45 11.41
C THR A 675 -7.44 -29.73 11.34
N PHE A 676 -6.67 -28.85 11.99
CA PHE A 676 -5.22 -28.73 11.89
C PHE A 676 -4.61 -28.73 13.31
N PRO A 677 -4.15 -29.88 13.81
CA PRO A 677 -3.60 -30.03 15.15
C PRO A 677 -2.08 -29.82 15.20
N ASN A 678 -1.54 -29.66 16.41
CA ASN A 678 -0.10 -29.54 16.69
C ASN A 678 0.53 -28.30 16.06
N LEU A 679 -0.17 -27.17 16.18
CA LEU A 679 0.23 -25.90 15.58
C LEU A 679 1.43 -25.27 16.28
N ARG A 680 2.04 -24.30 15.60
CA ARG A 680 3.05 -23.39 16.12
C ARG A 680 2.57 -21.94 15.96
N HIS A 681 3.27 -21.01 16.60
CA HIS A 681 3.04 -19.56 16.44
C HIS A 681 3.01 -19.18 14.95
N GLN A 682 2.01 -18.37 14.56
CA GLN A 682 1.86 -17.80 13.21
C GLN A 682 2.00 -18.82 12.07
N LEU A 683 1.36 -19.99 12.23
CA LEU A 683 1.26 -20.97 11.16
C LEU A 683 0.00 -20.73 10.31
N ASP A 684 0.19 -20.12 9.13
CA ASP A 684 -0.85 -20.01 8.11
C ASP A 684 -1.36 -21.37 7.63
N VAL A 685 -2.69 -21.49 7.60
CA VAL A 685 -3.41 -22.66 7.10
C VAL A 685 -4.39 -22.21 6.02
N MET A 686 -4.31 -22.85 4.85
CA MET A 686 -5.01 -22.42 3.63
C MET A 686 -5.98 -23.49 3.08
N PRO A 687 -7.07 -23.84 3.78
CA PRO A 687 -8.03 -24.83 3.30
C PRO A 687 -8.92 -24.27 2.18
N THR A 688 -9.44 -25.18 1.35
CA THR A 688 -10.26 -24.81 0.18
C THR A 688 -11.59 -25.55 0.17
N HIS A 689 -12.69 -24.83 -0.09
CA HIS A 689 -14.04 -25.34 0.00
C HIS A 689 -14.87 -25.07 -1.25
N VAL A 690 -15.89 -25.91 -1.48
CA VAL A 690 -16.96 -25.70 -2.46
C VAL A 690 -18.30 -25.95 -1.77
N TYR A 691 -19.17 -24.95 -1.79
CA TYR A 691 -20.51 -25.03 -1.20
C TYR A 691 -21.47 -25.86 -2.07
N GLY A 692 -22.41 -26.56 -1.43
CA GLY A 692 -23.33 -27.49 -2.09
C GLY A 692 -24.71 -26.92 -2.43
N ALA A 693 -25.04 -25.71 -1.99
CA ALA A 693 -26.31 -25.02 -2.30
C ALA A 693 -26.15 -23.49 -2.22
N VAL A 694 -27.11 -22.78 -2.80
CA VAL A 694 -27.29 -21.32 -2.66
C VAL A 694 -27.80 -21.00 -1.26
N GLY A 695 -27.26 -19.97 -0.61
CA GLY A 695 -27.73 -19.49 0.70
C GLY A 695 -26.66 -18.81 1.55
N ASP A 696 -27.07 -18.33 2.72
CA ASP A 696 -26.20 -17.73 3.72
C ASP A 696 -25.53 -18.79 4.59
N TYR A 697 -24.20 -18.73 4.69
CA TYR A 697 -23.36 -19.58 5.52
C TYR A 697 -22.47 -18.72 6.44
N THR A 698 -21.87 -19.35 7.43
CA THR A 698 -20.90 -18.71 8.33
C THR A 698 -19.68 -19.60 8.47
N LEU A 699 -18.59 -19.21 7.83
CA LEU A 699 -17.27 -19.79 8.08
C LEU A 699 -16.86 -19.42 9.51
N THR A 700 -16.64 -20.42 10.35
CA THR A 700 -16.23 -20.26 11.75
C THR A 700 -14.84 -20.86 11.93
N LEU A 701 -13.84 -19.99 12.14
CA LEU A 701 -12.47 -20.37 12.42
C LEU A 701 -12.28 -20.45 13.94
N THR A 702 -12.04 -21.65 14.47
CA THR A 702 -11.97 -21.92 15.91
C THR A 702 -10.60 -22.45 16.32
N VAL A 703 -9.96 -21.83 17.30
CA VAL A 703 -8.81 -22.43 18.01
C VAL A 703 -9.29 -23.13 19.28
N SER A 704 -8.69 -24.27 19.61
CA SER A 704 -8.91 -25.02 20.84
C SER A 704 -7.60 -25.42 21.50
N LEU A 705 -7.50 -25.19 22.82
CA LEU A 705 -6.36 -25.54 23.67
C LEU A 705 -6.89 -26.12 25.00
N GLY A 706 -6.91 -27.45 25.11
CA GLY A 706 -7.38 -28.14 26.32
C GLY A 706 -8.86 -27.89 26.64
N SER A 707 -9.15 -26.90 27.49
CA SER A 707 -10.51 -26.41 27.80
C SER A 707 -10.76 -24.96 27.36
N PHE A 708 -9.75 -24.27 26.83
CA PHE A 708 -9.88 -22.97 26.20
C PHE A 708 -10.33 -23.13 24.75
N THR A 709 -11.24 -22.27 24.30
CA THR A 709 -11.70 -22.19 22.90
C THR A 709 -12.04 -20.75 22.56
N GLN A 710 -11.56 -20.26 21.42
CA GLN A 710 -11.93 -18.96 20.85
C GLN A 710 -12.26 -19.16 19.36
N ALA A 711 -13.10 -18.30 18.79
CA ALA A 711 -13.47 -18.38 17.38
C ALA A 711 -13.71 -16.99 16.77
N VAL A 712 -13.43 -16.87 15.48
CA VAL A 712 -13.78 -15.73 14.61
C VAL A 712 -14.68 -16.23 13.47
N THR A 713 -15.58 -15.39 12.97
CA THR A 713 -16.62 -15.79 11.99
C THR A 713 -16.69 -14.86 10.79
N GLN A 714 -16.71 -15.41 9.60
CA GLN A 714 -16.95 -14.71 8.34
C GLN A 714 -18.28 -15.18 7.71
N PRO A 715 -19.26 -14.28 7.49
CA PRO A 715 -20.42 -14.57 6.66
C PRO A 715 -20.00 -14.86 5.20
N ILE A 716 -20.58 -15.90 4.60
CA ILE A 716 -20.42 -16.24 3.18
C ILE A 716 -21.80 -16.32 2.54
N HIS A 717 -22.07 -15.51 1.52
CA HIS A 717 -23.32 -15.54 0.77
C HIS A 717 -23.14 -16.31 -0.55
N VAL A 718 -23.58 -17.56 -0.61
CA VAL A 718 -23.41 -18.38 -1.82
C VAL A 718 -24.50 -18.03 -2.82
N GLU A 719 -24.12 -17.36 -3.91
CA GLU A 719 -25.04 -16.89 -4.94
C GLU A 719 -25.49 -17.98 -5.92
N ALA A 720 -26.65 -17.75 -6.54
CA ALA A 720 -27.07 -18.55 -7.68
C ALA A 720 -26.21 -18.21 -8.91
N PRO A 721 -25.73 -19.21 -9.69
CA PRO A 721 -24.84 -18.96 -10.81
C PRO A 721 -25.57 -18.20 -11.93
N LYS A 722 -24.94 -17.13 -12.43
CA LYS A 722 -25.41 -16.30 -13.55
C LYS A 722 -24.27 -16.16 -14.57
N PRO A 723 -24.51 -16.08 -15.88
CA PRO A 723 -23.44 -15.77 -16.82
C PRO A 723 -22.88 -14.35 -16.63
N ALA A 724 -21.57 -14.19 -16.72
CA ALA A 724 -20.85 -12.91 -16.77
C ALA A 724 -20.52 -12.49 -18.21
N PHE A 725 -20.42 -11.19 -18.44
CA PHE A 725 -20.00 -10.58 -19.71
C PHE A 725 -18.98 -9.46 -19.47
N ALA A 726 -17.71 -9.68 -19.80
CA ALA A 726 -16.72 -8.60 -19.89
C ALA A 726 -16.80 -7.95 -21.28
N VAL A 727 -16.67 -6.63 -21.36
CA VAL A 727 -16.55 -5.89 -22.62
C VAL A 727 -15.31 -5.02 -22.62
N PHE A 728 -14.28 -5.40 -23.38
CA PHE A 728 -13.05 -4.62 -23.51
C PHE A 728 -13.15 -3.58 -24.65
N VAL A 729 -12.82 -2.35 -24.30
CA VAL A 729 -12.90 -1.14 -25.10
C VAL A 729 -11.48 -0.60 -25.28
N PRO A 730 -10.81 -0.92 -26.40
CA PRO A 730 -9.41 -0.52 -26.64
C PRO A 730 -9.24 0.98 -26.91
N LEU A 731 -10.34 1.71 -27.16
CA LEU A 731 -10.37 3.18 -27.24
C LEU A 731 -9.34 3.75 -28.26
N LEU A 732 -9.46 3.30 -29.50
CA LEU A 732 -8.57 3.68 -30.60
C LEU A 732 -9.27 4.66 -31.56
N ASP A 733 -8.78 5.90 -31.63
CA ASP A 733 -9.35 6.95 -32.51
C ASP A 733 -9.38 6.59 -34.00
N ASN A 734 -8.51 5.69 -34.45
CA ASN A 734 -8.37 5.26 -35.85
C ASN A 734 -8.59 3.74 -36.05
N GLY A 735 -9.37 3.10 -35.18
CA GLY A 735 -9.68 1.66 -35.25
C GLY A 735 -10.72 1.26 -36.33
N PHE A 736 -11.17 0.00 -36.28
CA PHE A 736 -12.34 -0.49 -37.03
C PHE A 736 -13.62 0.19 -36.57
N ILE A 737 -13.80 0.34 -35.27
CA ILE A 737 -14.93 1.02 -34.66
C ILE A 737 -14.40 2.36 -34.14
N PRO A 738 -14.94 3.51 -34.59
CA PRO A 738 -14.53 4.82 -34.05
C PRO A 738 -14.72 4.89 -32.53
N TRP A 739 -13.83 5.59 -31.82
CA TRP A 739 -13.85 5.77 -30.35
C TRP A 739 -15.27 5.94 -29.77
N ASN A 740 -16.04 6.90 -30.31
CA ASN A 740 -17.39 7.23 -29.81
C ASN A 740 -18.38 6.08 -30.02
N ASP A 741 -18.23 5.32 -31.11
CA ASP A 741 -19.07 4.17 -31.44
C ASP A 741 -18.67 2.96 -30.57
N GLN A 742 -17.38 2.80 -30.21
CA GLN A 742 -16.93 1.78 -29.24
C GLN A 742 -17.58 2.00 -27.87
N GLN A 743 -17.52 3.22 -27.34
CA GLN A 743 -18.14 3.57 -26.05
C GLN A 743 -19.65 3.36 -26.08
N THR A 744 -20.32 3.82 -27.14
CA THR A 744 -21.78 3.65 -27.32
C THR A 744 -22.17 2.17 -27.41
N LEU A 745 -21.41 1.36 -28.13
CA LEU A 745 -21.65 -0.08 -28.29
C LEU A 745 -21.39 -0.84 -26.99
N ALA A 746 -20.33 -0.52 -26.25
CA ALA A 746 -20.05 -1.14 -24.95
C ALA A 746 -21.19 -0.91 -23.95
N GLN A 747 -21.68 0.33 -23.85
CA GLN A 747 -22.85 0.69 -23.03
C GLN A 747 -24.12 -0.03 -23.48
N ALA A 748 -24.35 -0.14 -24.80
CA ALA A 748 -25.50 -0.86 -25.35
C ALA A 748 -25.46 -2.37 -25.06
N ILE A 749 -24.27 -2.98 -25.12
CA ILE A 749 -24.06 -4.38 -24.73
C ILE A 749 -24.33 -4.53 -23.24
N GLN A 750 -23.69 -3.71 -22.39
CA GLN A 750 -23.81 -3.80 -20.93
C GLN A 750 -25.25 -3.69 -20.45
N ALA A 751 -25.95 -2.62 -20.85
CA ALA A 751 -27.36 -2.42 -20.50
C ALA A 751 -28.25 -3.57 -21.01
N SER A 752 -27.96 -4.12 -22.19
CA SER A 752 -28.68 -5.26 -22.76
C SER A 752 -28.38 -6.59 -22.06
N ARG A 753 -27.15 -6.82 -21.56
CA ARG A 753 -26.81 -8.02 -20.76
C ARG A 753 -27.42 -7.96 -19.36
N GLN A 754 -27.27 -6.83 -18.68
CA GLN A 754 -27.86 -6.60 -17.35
C GLN A 754 -29.39 -6.69 -17.37
N ALA A 755 -30.06 -6.16 -18.41
CA ALA A 755 -31.51 -6.28 -18.57
C ALA A 755 -32.00 -7.73 -18.74
N HIS A 756 -31.12 -8.67 -19.08
CA HIS A 756 -31.41 -10.10 -19.14
C HIS A 756 -31.01 -10.88 -17.86
N GLY A 757 -30.37 -10.23 -16.88
CA GLY A 757 -29.96 -10.85 -15.62
C GLY A 757 -28.55 -11.44 -15.61
N ALA A 758 -27.71 -11.09 -16.58
CA ALA A 758 -26.29 -11.39 -16.57
C ALA A 758 -25.49 -10.36 -15.76
N GLU A 759 -24.41 -10.79 -15.12
CA GLU A 759 -23.35 -9.88 -14.67
C GLU A 759 -22.65 -9.29 -15.91
N CYS A 760 -22.39 -7.99 -15.96
CA CYS A 760 -21.73 -7.39 -17.12
C CYS A 760 -21.01 -6.08 -16.80
N GLU A 761 -19.73 -6.03 -17.20
CA GLU A 761 -18.80 -4.95 -16.91
C GLU A 761 -18.01 -4.53 -18.16
N VAL A 762 -17.54 -3.28 -18.17
CA VAL A 762 -16.90 -2.65 -19.33
C VAL A 762 -15.54 -2.13 -18.90
N PHE A 763 -14.49 -2.58 -19.60
CA PHE A 763 -13.09 -2.29 -19.30
C PHE A 763 -12.45 -1.48 -20.42
N THR A 764 -11.65 -0.49 -20.08
CA THR A 764 -10.90 0.35 -21.04
C THR A 764 -9.44 -0.07 -21.18
N PHE A 765 -8.71 0.49 -22.16
CA PHE A 765 -7.34 0.08 -22.50
C PHE A 765 -6.33 0.19 -21.34
N ASP A 766 -6.55 1.10 -20.40
CA ASP A 766 -5.78 1.29 -19.17
C ASP A 766 -6.14 0.30 -18.05
N GLN A 767 -7.28 -0.38 -18.16
CA GLN A 767 -7.82 -1.30 -17.14
C GLN A 767 -7.49 -2.77 -17.40
N GLN A 768 -6.43 -3.10 -18.15
CA GLN A 768 -6.15 -4.49 -18.57
C GLN A 768 -5.89 -5.44 -17.40
N GLN A 769 -5.24 -4.95 -16.34
CA GLN A 769 -5.05 -5.74 -15.11
C GLN A 769 -6.37 -5.91 -14.34
N ALA A 770 -7.20 -4.87 -14.24
CA ALA A 770 -8.52 -5.00 -13.62
C ALA A 770 -9.43 -5.98 -14.39
N LEU A 771 -9.31 -6.07 -15.72
CA LEU A 771 -9.96 -7.11 -16.53
C LEU A 771 -9.42 -8.51 -16.20
N VAL A 772 -8.10 -8.68 -16.03
CA VAL A 772 -7.48 -9.94 -15.58
C VAL A 772 -8.05 -10.33 -14.21
N ASP A 773 -7.99 -9.42 -13.24
CA ASP A 773 -8.42 -9.64 -11.85
C ASP A 773 -9.92 -9.96 -11.77
N TRP A 774 -10.75 -9.33 -12.61
CA TRP A 774 -12.18 -9.61 -12.73
C TRP A 774 -12.48 -10.95 -13.41
N MET A 775 -11.65 -11.40 -14.36
CA MET A 775 -11.83 -12.70 -15.03
C MET A 775 -11.42 -13.88 -14.13
N LEU A 776 -10.46 -13.71 -13.23
CA LEU A 776 -9.91 -14.82 -12.42
C LEU A 776 -10.95 -15.58 -11.55
N PRO A 777 -11.90 -14.92 -10.84
CA PRO A 777 -12.93 -15.61 -10.04
C PRO A 777 -13.92 -16.47 -10.83
N TYR A 778 -14.12 -16.14 -12.11
CA TYR A 778 -15.04 -16.83 -13.02
C TYR A 778 -14.39 -18.00 -13.78
N LEU A 779 -13.14 -18.34 -13.44
CA LEU A 779 -12.53 -19.61 -13.86
C LEU A 779 -13.07 -20.76 -12.99
N ASP A 780 -13.25 -21.92 -13.61
CA ASP A 780 -13.56 -23.20 -12.93
C ASP A 780 -14.93 -23.28 -12.21
N ASP A 781 -15.81 -22.27 -12.30
CA ASP A 781 -17.12 -22.23 -11.60
C ASP A 781 -18.21 -23.12 -12.24
N GLY A 782 -18.05 -23.52 -13.51
CA GLY A 782 -18.97 -24.36 -14.27
C GLY A 782 -20.12 -23.63 -14.97
N VAL A 783 -20.07 -22.29 -15.00
CA VAL A 783 -20.96 -21.42 -15.78
C VAL A 783 -20.39 -21.24 -17.20
N GLN A 784 -21.01 -20.40 -18.02
CA GLN A 784 -20.49 -19.99 -19.33
C GLN A 784 -20.52 -18.47 -19.47
N ASP A 785 -19.38 -17.85 -19.17
CA ASP A 785 -19.17 -16.40 -19.25
C ASP A 785 -18.60 -16.00 -20.63
N VAL A 786 -18.60 -14.70 -20.96
CA VAL A 786 -18.20 -14.21 -22.30
C VAL A 786 -17.36 -12.93 -22.19
N LEU A 787 -16.19 -12.91 -22.84
CA LEU A 787 -15.43 -11.70 -23.13
C LEU A 787 -15.80 -11.18 -24.53
N VAL A 788 -16.11 -9.89 -24.63
CA VAL A 788 -16.33 -9.18 -25.90
C VAL A 788 -15.22 -8.16 -26.10
N VAL A 789 -14.51 -8.23 -27.22
CA VAL A 789 -13.39 -7.33 -27.56
C VAL A 789 -13.77 -6.50 -28.78
N LEU A 790 -13.77 -5.17 -28.64
CA LEU A 790 -14.32 -4.30 -29.68
C LEU A 790 -13.37 -3.99 -30.86
N ASP A 791 -12.04 -3.98 -30.67
CA ASP A 791 -11.09 -3.68 -31.76
C ASP A 791 -9.71 -4.37 -31.62
N GLU A 792 -8.90 -3.98 -30.64
CA GLU A 792 -7.63 -4.63 -30.25
C GLU A 792 -7.82 -5.43 -28.96
N ILE A 793 -7.05 -6.53 -28.80
CA ILE A 793 -7.14 -7.45 -27.66
C ILE A 793 -6.13 -7.02 -26.58
N PRO A 794 -6.49 -6.97 -25.28
CA PRO A 794 -5.56 -6.52 -24.24
C PRO A 794 -4.37 -7.48 -24.09
N ALA A 795 -3.17 -6.91 -24.03
CA ALA A 795 -1.92 -7.65 -23.96
C ALA A 795 -1.78 -8.45 -22.64
N ALA A 796 -2.38 -7.95 -21.54
CA ALA A 796 -2.34 -8.60 -20.24
C ALA A 796 -2.95 -10.02 -20.24
N LEU A 797 -3.87 -10.34 -21.16
CA LEU A 797 -4.47 -11.68 -21.27
C LEU A 797 -3.51 -12.75 -21.83
N PHE A 798 -2.34 -12.34 -22.33
CA PHE A 798 -1.35 -13.18 -23.02
C PHE A 798 0.05 -13.17 -22.37
N ALA A 799 0.22 -12.54 -21.20
CA ALA A 799 1.51 -12.46 -20.53
C ALA A 799 1.81 -13.71 -19.67
N GLY A 800 2.90 -14.42 -19.97
CA GLY A 800 3.42 -15.53 -19.15
C GLY A 800 4.23 -16.55 -19.95
N GLU A 801 5.37 -17.00 -19.42
CA GLU A 801 6.14 -18.12 -20.02
C GLU A 801 5.53 -19.48 -19.64
N GLY A 802 5.26 -20.33 -20.62
CA GLY A 802 4.74 -21.69 -20.37
C GLY A 802 3.83 -22.20 -21.49
N ASP A 803 2.66 -22.70 -21.09
CA ASP A 803 1.69 -23.44 -21.90
C ASP A 803 0.25 -23.36 -21.34
N GLY A 804 -0.20 -22.16 -20.92
CA GLY A 804 -1.56 -21.96 -20.39
C GLY A 804 -1.92 -20.52 -20.02
N SER A 805 -2.11 -19.66 -21.01
CA SER A 805 -2.47 -18.24 -20.84
C SER A 805 -3.87 -18.02 -20.26
N LEU A 806 -4.19 -16.81 -19.76
CA LEU A 806 -5.52 -16.53 -19.20
C LEU A 806 -6.63 -16.64 -20.26
N ALA A 807 -6.43 -16.07 -21.45
CA ALA A 807 -7.39 -16.18 -22.55
C ALA A 807 -7.61 -17.64 -22.99
N GLU A 808 -6.60 -18.48 -22.88
CA GLU A 808 -6.62 -19.91 -23.20
C GLU A 808 -7.37 -20.71 -22.13
N ARG A 809 -7.01 -20.58 -20.84
CA ARG A 809 -7.74 -21.20 -19.72
C ARG A 809 -9.22 -20.82 -19.70
N TRP A 810 -9.54 -19.56 -20.00
CA TRP A 810 -10.90 -19.06 -20.14
C TRP A 810 -11.69 -19.85 -21.20
N VAL A 811 -11.11 -20.03 -22.39
CA VAL A 811 -11.73 -20.77 -23.50
C VAL A 811 -11.80 -22.27 -23.20
N GLU A 812 -10.76 -22.88 -22.63
CA GLU A 812 -10.75 -24.32 -22.33
C GLU A 812 -11.81 -24.74 -21.30
N LEU A 813 -12.04 -23.92 -20.28
CA LEU A 813 -13.02 -24.20 -19.22
C LEU A 813 -14.48 -24.03 -19.67
N GLY A 814 -14.70 -23.42 -20.83
CA GLY A 814 -16.03 -23.31 -21.46
C GLY A 814 -16.48 -21.89 -21.77
N ASN A 815 -15.77 -20.87 -21.26
CA ASN A 815 -16.11 -19.46 -21.44
C ASN A 815 -15.74 -18.96 -22.85
N GLY A 816 -16.31 -17.83 -23.26
CA GLY A 816 -16.26 -17.34 -24.65
C GLY A 816 -15.38 -16.11 -24.86
N ILE A 817 -14.92 -15.93 -26.11
CA ILE A 817 -14.31 -14.69 -26.63
C ILE A 817 -14.98 -14.32 -27.97
N LEU A 818 -15.46 -13.08 -28.08
CA LEU A 818 -16.12 -12.51 -29.26
C LEU A 818 -15.36 -11.26 -29.72
N TRP A 819 -14.90 -11.21 -30.98
CA TRP A 819 -14.01 -10.15 -31.45
C TRP A 819 -14.52 -9.44 -32.72
N SER A 820 -14.42 -8.11 -32.77
CA SER A 820 -14.90 -7.26 -33.88
C SER A 820 -13.89 -6.24 -34.41
N GLY A 821 -12.59 -6.58 -34.46
CA GLY A 821 -11.51 -5.66 -34.88
C GLY A 821 -11.16 -5.59 -36.37
N ASN A 822 -10.24 -4.67 -36.71
CA ASN A 822 -9.95 -4.28 -38.09
C ASN A 822 -9.21 -5.33 -38.94
N GLU A 823 -8.15 -5.96 -38.41
CA GLU A 823 -7.36 -6.93 -39.17
C GLU A 823 -7.17 -8.25 -38.40
N PRO A 824 -7.52 -9.40 -39.00
CA PRO A 824 -7.36 -10.70 -38.34
C PRO A 824 -5.90 -11.16 -38.40
N PHE A 825 -5.15 -11.00 -37.30
CA PHE A 825 -3.91 -11.74 -37.03
C PHE A 825 -2.88 -11.64 -38.18
N ALA A 826 -2.56 -10.42 -38.60
CA ALA A 826 -2.01 -10.13 -39.93
C ALA A 826 -0.56 -10.62 -40.19
N GLU A 827 0.27 -10.82 -39.16
CA GLU A 827 1.66 -11.25 -39.33
C GLU A 827 1.86 -12.76 -39.07
N TYR A 828 2.61 -13.42 -39.96
CA TYR A 828 3.10 -14.80 -39.80
C TYR A 828 4.56 -14.88 -40.25
N ILE A 829 5.43 -15.44 -39.40
CA ILE A 829 6.86 -15.59 -39.66
C ILE A 829 7.11 -16.61 -40.79
N TYR A 830 7.79 -16.18 -41.85
CA TYR A 830 8.33 -17.09 -42.88
C TYR A 830 9.76 -17.53 -42.54
N PRO A 831 10.21 -18.74 -42.97
CA PRO A 831 11.60 -19.22 -42.80
C PRO A 831 12.70 -18.38 -43.48
N THR A 832 12.37 -17.20 -44.02
CA THR A 832 13.26 -16.30 -44.76
C THR A 832 13.25 -14.85 -44.23
N GLY A 833 12.65 -14.61 -43.05
CA GLY A 833 12.70 -13.33 -42.34
C GLY A 833 11.43 -12.48 -42.42
N ILE A 834 11.36 -11.50 -41.51
CA ILE A 834 10.23 -10.58 -41.30
C ILE A 834 10.44 -9.28 -42.09
N ARG A 835 9.35 -8.65 -42.53
CA ARG A 835 9.32 -7.21 -42.84
C ARG A 835 7.99 -6.62 -42.37
N SER A 836 8.08 -5.71 -41.43
CA SER A 836 6.98 -5.03 -40.76
C SER A 836 6.60 -3.71 -41.44
N SER A 837 5.35 -3.29 -41.24
CA SER A 837 4.99 -1.87 -41.05
C SER A 837 3.60 -1.73 -40.40
N VAL A 838 3.56 -1.90 -39.07
CA VAL A 838 2.49 -1.48 -38.15
C VAL A 838 1.14 -2.20 -38.29
N GLY A 839 0.96 -3.32 -37.57
CA GLY A 839 -0.35 -3.96 -37.36
C GLY A 839 -0.34 -5.13 -36.35
N ALA A 840 -1.07 -4.98 -35.24
CA ALA A 840 -1.43 -6.00 -34.23
C ALA A 840 -0.29 -6.90 -33.68
N GLY A 841 0.32 -6.47 -32.57
CA GLY A 841 1.22 -7.29 -31.74
C GLY A 841 0.47 -8.39 -30.93
N GLY A 842 1.22 -9.25 -30.25
CA GLY A 842 0.70 -10.54 -29.74
C GLY A 842 0.48 -11.49 -30.91
N ALA A 843 1.56 -11.83 -31.62
CA ALA A 843 1.65 -11.78 -33.08
C ALA A 843 0.95 -12.94 -33.82
N GLY A 844 -0.38 -12.94 -33.72
CA GLY A 844 -1.30 -13.91 -34.30
C GLY A 844 -2.27 -14.56 -33.31
N ALA A 845 -2.46 -13.98 -32.10
CA ALA A 845 -3.01 -14.67 -30.92
C ALA A 845 -2.38 -16.05 -30.76
N GLU A 846 -1.05 -16.06 -30.71
CA GLU A 846 -0.17 -17.07 -31.32
C GLU A 846 -0.57 -18.54 -31.08
N LYS A 847 -0.87 -19.33 -32.12
CA LYS A 847 -1.43 -18.95 -33.44
C LYS A 847 -2.89 -19.38 -33.52
N PHE A 848 -3.76 -18.47 -33.12
CA PHE A 848 -5.18 -18.69 -32.89
C PHE A 848 -5.45 -19.85 -31.91
N PHE A 849 -4.76 -19.83 -30.76
CA PHE A 849 -4.75 -20.93 -29.76
C PHE A 849 -4.31 -22.28 -30.41
N ASP A 850 -3.21 -22.18 -31.17
CA ASP A 850 -2.37 -23.15 -31.89
C ASP A 850 -2.85 -24.60 -32.20
N THR A 851 -4.01 -24.67 -32.87
CA THR A 851 -4.46 -25.68 -33.86
C THR A 851 -3.87 -27.12 -33.89
N ALA A 852 -4.65 -28.21 -33.84
CA ALA A 852 -6.08 -28.37 -33.56
C ALA A 852 -6.48 -29.81 -33.13
N PRO A 853 -6.62 -30.83 -34.01
CA PRO A 853 -5.94 -31.02 -35.29
C PRO A 853 -6.81 -30.69 -36.54
N GLY A 854 -6.27 -30.06 -37.59
CA GLY A 854 -4.95 -29.42 -37.69
C GLY A 854 -4.82 -28.54 -38.94
N THR A 855 -3.93 -27.54 -38.87
CA THR A 855 -3.23 -26.82 -39.97
C THR A 855 -4.01 -26.10 -41.08
N PHE A 856 -3.57 -24.86 -41.37
CA PHE A 856 -3.71 -24.13 -42.65
C PHE A 856 -2.30 -23.78 -43.19
N PRO A 857 -2.07 -23.68 -44.51
CA PRO A 857 -2.19 -22.40 -45.25
C PRO A 857 -2.73 -22.63 -46.70
N SER A 858 -2.65 -21.77 -47.74
CA SER A 858 -1.98 -20.46 -47.95
C SER A 858 -2.64 -19.64 -49.09
N ARG A 859 -2.28 -18.35 -49.21
CA ARG A 859 -2.28 -17.47 -50.41
C ARG A 859 -3.34 -17.66 -51.53
N GLY A 860 -4.23 -16.68 -51.64
CA GLY A 860 -4.46 -15.91 -52.88
C GLY A 860 -5.24 -16.54 -54.05
N ASN A 861 -6.48 -16.06 -54.26
CA ASN A 861 -7.20 -16.04 -55.54
C ASN A 861 -7.49 -17.42 -56.18
N GLY A 862 -8.24 -18.26 -55.45
CA GLY A 862 -8.80 -19.53 -55.94
C GLY A 862 -9.41 -20.38 -54.80
N PRO A 863 -10.33 -21.35 -55.06
CA PRO A 863 -11.24 -21.86 -54.01
C PRO A 863 -11.21 -23.40 -53.69
N GLU A 864 -11.35 -23.83 -52.40
CA GLU A 864 -11.26 -25.22 -51.84
C GLU A 864 -12.11 -25.47 -50.53
N LEU A 865 -12.91 -26.48 -50.03
CA LEU A 865 -13.70 -27.78 -50.23
C LEU A 865 -13.22 -29.27 -50.17
N VAL A 866 -13.20 -29.91 -49.00
CA VAL A 866 -12.67 -31.28 -48.82
C VAL A 866 -13.49 -32.44 -49.45
N THR A 867 -12.80 -33.34 -50.19
CA THR A 867 -13.30 -34.65 -50.67
C THR A 867 -13.14 -35.77 -49.60
N PRO A 868 -13.77 -36.97 -49.73
CA PRO A 868 -13.98 -37.94 -48.62
C PRO A 868 -12.77 -38.55 -47.90
N LEU A 869 -11.54 -38.07 -48.11
CA LEU A 869 -10.31 -38.49 -47.42
C LEU A 869 -9.46 -37.33 -46.86
N GLY A 870 -9.86 -36.05 -47.02
CA GLY A 870 -9.25 -34.94 -46.26
C GLY A 870 -8.56 -33.78 -47.03
N THR A 871 -8.77 -33.60 -48.35
CA THR A 871 -8.15 -32.50 -49.16
C THR A 871 -9.11 -31.91 -50.22
N THR A 872 -8.83 -30.71 -50.78
CA THR A 872 -9.76 -29.54 -50.78
C THR A 872 -10.01 -28.87 -52.20
N GLU A 873 -11.26 -28.56 -52.63
CA GLU A 873 -11.77 -28.07 -53.97
C GLU A 873 -13.20 -27.33 -53.95
N ILE A 874 -13.36 -25.97 -53.97
CA ILE A 874 -14.65 -25.19 -54.03
C ILE A 874 -14.87 -24.63 -55.43
N HIS A 875 -16.13 -24.52 -55.88
CA HIS A 875 -16.52 -23.56 -56.91
C HIS A 875 -17.81 -22.78 -56.58
N ALA A 876 -18.01 -21.63 -57.24
CA ALA A 876 -19.01 -20.60 -56.91
C ALA A 876 -20.43 -20.86 -57.46
N LEU A 877 -21.41 -20.08 -56.98
CA LEU A 877 -22.84 -20.20 -57.33
C LEU A 877 -23.42 -18.95 -58.05
N PRO A 878 -24.57 -19.06 -58.75
CA PRO A 878 -25.07 -18.00 -59.65
C PRO A 878 -25.79 -16.83 -58.96
N ALA A 879 -25.77 -15.67 -59.61
CA ALA A 879 -26.09 -14.34 -59.05
C ALA A 879 -27.58 -14.03 -58.74
N SER A 880 -28.49 -15.01 -58.66
CA SER A 880 -29.92 -14.76 -58.46
C SER A 880 -30.41 -14.83 -57.00
N TRP A 881 -29.51 -14.63 -56.03
CA TRP A 881 -29.78 -14.88 -54.60
C TRP A 881 -29.66 -13.63 -53.69
N TYR A 882 -29.37 -12.45 -54.27
CA TYR A 882 -28.90 -11.25 -53.56
C TYR A 882 -29.99 -10.26 -53.05
N ALA A 883 -31.23 -10.70 -52.87
CA ALA A 883 -32.35 -9.85 -52.47
C ALA A 883 -33.35 -10.62 -51.58
N GLU A 884 -33.79 -10.16 -50.41
CA GLU A 884 -33.56 -8.87 -49.70
C GLU A 884 -33.31 -9.17 -48.20
N PHE A 885 -32.05 -9.08 -47.73
CA PHE A 885 -31.55 -9.53 -46.41
C PHE A 885 -31.71 -11.03 -46.10
N ALA A 886 -30.59 -11.75 -45.95
CA ALA A 886 -30.56 -13.14 -45.49
C ALA A 886 -29.26 -13.51 -44.74
N LEU A 887 -28.99 -12.85 -43.61
CA LEU A 887 -28.23 -13.50 -42.53
C LEU A 887 -29.19 -14.40 -41.73
N ARG A 888 -28.63 -15.23 -40.84
CA ARG A 888 -29.33 -16.22 -39.99
C ARG A 888 -29.84 -17.44 -40.77
N THR A 889 -29.75 -18.61 -40.13
CA THR A 889 -30.68 -19.78 -40.13
C THR A 889 -29.87 -21.05 -39.84
N TRP A 890 -30.31 -21.98 -38.99
CA TRP A 890 -31.52 -21.99 -38.14
C TRP A 890 -31.28 -22.92 -36.94
N CYS A 891 -31.17 -22.33 -35.74
CA CYS A 891 -30.52 -22.91 -34.56
C CYS A 891 -28.99 -23.11 -34.82
N LEU A 892 -28.06 -22.84 -33.90
CA LEU A 892 -27.96 -23.29 -32.51
C LEU A 892 -28.08 -24.82 -32.44
N ASP A 893 -26.93 -25.49 -32.61
CA ASP A 893 -26.69 -26.93 -32.52
C ASP A 893 -26.70 -27.75 -33.84
N ALA A 894 -25.50 -28.16 -34.28
CA ALA A 894 -25.16 -29.19 -35.27
C ALA A 894 -23.66 -29.59 -35.22
N ALA A 895 -23.09 -30.18 -34.15
CA ALA A 895 -23.73 -30.74 -32.96
C ALA A 895 -23.08 -30.29 -31.62
N GLN A 896 -22.41 -29.13 -31.50
CA GLN A 896 -23.06 -27.81 -31.49
C GLN A 896 -22.74 -26.80 -32.63
N TRP A 897 -21.49 -26.36 -32.87
CA TRP A 897 -21.19 -25.40 -33.95
C TRP A 897 -19.92 -25.71 -34.78
N ARG A 898 -20.06 -25.59 -36.11
CA ARG A 898 -18.99 -25.23 -37.07
C ARG A 898 -19.61 -24.51 -38.28
N VAL A 899 -18.87 -23.60 -38.92
CA VAL A 899 -19.36 -22.70 -39.99
C VAL A 899 -18.49 -22.79 -41.25
N ALA A 900 -19.07 -22.47 -42.42
CA ALA A 900 -18.37 -22.31 -43.71
C ALA A 900 -18.88 -21.09 -44.49
N LYS A 901 -18.05 -20.54 -45.38
CA LYS A 901 -18.16 -19.19 -45.97
C LYS A 901 -19.34 -18.94 -46.92
N LEU A 902 -19.85 -17.70 -46.86
CA LEU A 902 -20.16 -16.89 -48.05
C LEU A 902 -18.97 -15.95 -48.34
N TYR A 903 -18.90 -15.40 -49.56
CA TYR A 903 -17.72 -14.72 -50.13
C TYR A 903 -17.44 -13.33 -49.51
N ALA A 904 -16.25 -12.71 -49.64
CA ALA A 904 -15.25 -12.86 -50.72
C ALA A 904 -13.77 -12.66 -50.32
N LYS A 905 -12.90 -12.84 -51.32
CA LYS A 905 -11.65 -12.08 -51.56
C LYS A 905 -11.54 -11.92 -53.09
N ASP A 906 -10.88 -10.87 -53.59
CA ASP A 906 -9.72 -10.98 -54.51
C ASP A 906 -9.09 -9.62 -54.82
N ASP A 907 -7.99 -9.60 -55.58
CA ASP A 907 -7.11 -8.43 -55.70
C ASP A 907 -7.68 -7.28 -56.55
N VAL A 908 -7.26 -6.06 -56.16
CA VAL A 908 -7.55 -4.76 -56.80
C VAL A 908 -8.96 -4.22 -56.52
N GLU A 909 -9.02 -3.33 -55.51
CA GLU A 909 -10.10 -2.36 -55.25
C GLU A 909 -11.46 -2.92 -54.75
N LYS A 910 -11.39 -3.52 -53.53
CA LYS A 910 -12.44 -3.68 -52.48
C LYS A 910 -13.63 -4.64 -52.72
N GLU A 911 -13.81 -5.55 -51.76
CA GLU A 911 -15.05 -5.75 -50.96
C GLU A 911 -14.81 -6.87 -49.90
N SER A 912 -15.42 -6.79 -48.70
CA SER A 912 -15.58 -7.96 -47.82
C SER A 912 -16.65 -7.80 -46.75
N ASP A 913 -17.30 -8.90 -46.40
CA ASP A 913 -18.05 -9.14 -45.15
C ASP A 913 -17.61 -10.48 -44.56
N ALA A 914 -17.46 -10.60 -43.24
CA ALA A 914 -16.99 -11.82 -42.60
C ALA A 914 -17.75 -12.19 -41.32
N VAL A 915 -18.11 -13.48 -41.22
CA VAL A 915 -18.55 -14.16 -40.00
C VAL A 915 -17.98 -15.59 -40.01
N LEU A 916 -17.36 -16.03 -38.92
CA LEU A 916 -17.07 -17.45 -38.66
C LEU A 916 -17.22 -17.75 -37.16
N VAL A 917 -17.81 -18.91 -36.82
CA VAL A 917 -18.19 -19.28 -35.44
C VAL A 917 -17.90 -20.76 -35.18
N ARG A 918 -17.45 -21.12 -33.97
CA ARG A 918 -17.29 -22.52 -33.53
C ARG A 918 -17.23 -22.67 -32.00
N ASN A 919 -17.97 -23.65 -31.47
CA ASN A 919 -17.45 -24.79 -30.70
C ASN A 919 -18.49 -25.93 -30.60
N LEU A 920 -18.06 -27.17 -30.35
CA LEU A 920 -18.95 -28.33 -30.17
C LEU A 920 -18.88 -28.90 -28.74
N SER A 921 -17.91 -28.50 -27.90
CA SER A 921 -17.71 -29.09 -26.55
C SER A 921 -17.02 -28.21 -25.50
N GLY A 922 -16.46 -27.04 -25.82
CA GLY A 922 -15.91 -26.11 -24.81
C GLY A 922 -15.24 -24.87 -25.41
N GLY A 923 -15.74 -23.68 -25.07
CA GLY A 923 -15.13 -22.38 -25.42
C GLY A 923 -15.66 -21.72 -26.70
N PHE A 924 -16.46 -20.66 -26.58
CA PHE A 924 -17.05 -19.98 -27.76
C PHE A 924 -16.07 -19.03 -28.44
N PHE A 925 -15.95 -19.11 -29.77
CA PHE A 925 -15.33 -18.05 -30.57
C PHE A 925 -16.20 -17.60 -31.76
N ALA A 926 -16.22 -16.29 -31.99
CA ALA A 926 -16.74 -15.66 -33.20
C ALA A 926 -15.97 -14.38 -33.58
N GLN A 927 -15.79 -14.14 -34.89
CA GLN A 927 -15.14 -12.95 -35.45
C GLN A 927 -16.01 -12.26 -36.50
N ILE A 928 -15.99 -10.92 -36.51
CA ILE A 928 -16.74 -10.06 -37.43
C ILE A 928 -15.77 -9.04 -38.08
N PHE A 929 -15.75 -8.94 -39.42
CA PHE A 929 -14.85 -8.03 -40.16
C PHE A 929 -15.49 -7.51 -41.48
N ASN A 930 -15.10 -6.31 -41.94
CA ASN A 930 -15.64 -5.62 -43.12
C ASN A 930 -14.60 -4.65 -43.74
N ALA A 931 -14.16 -4.93 -44.97
CA ALA A 931 -13.17 -4.16 -45.72
C ALA A 931 -13.75 -2.89 -46.40
N SER A 932 -14.23 -1.95 -45.59
CA SER A 932 -14.34 -0.52 -45.92
C SER A 932 -15.37 -0.06 -46.96
N ASP A 933 -16.42 -0.84 -47.29
CA ASP A 933 -17.55 -0.32 -48.12
C ASP A 933 -18.94 -0.97 -47.88
N SER A 934 -19.11 -1.94 -46.97
CA SER A 934 -20.44 -2.54 -46.70
C SER A 934 -21.26 -1.75 -45.65
N GLN A 935 -22.58 -1.66 -45.85
CA GLN A 935 -23.53 -0.88 -45.02
C GLN A 935 -23.90 -1.53 -43.68
N LEU A 936 -23.05 -2.40 -43.12
CA LEU A 936 -23.38 -3.17 -41.94
C LEU A 936 -23.16 -2.35 -40.65
N ASP A 937 -24.25 -1.87 -40.07
CA ASP A 937 -24.26 -1.10 -38.81
C ASP A 937 -23.76 -1.96 -37.64
N ARG A 938 -22.54 -1.65 -37.18
CA ARG A 938 -21.78 -2.42 -36.17
C ARG A 938 -22.40 -2.28 -34.77
N VAL A 939 -22.90 -1.08 -34.46
CA VAL A 939 -23.56 -0.77 -33.18
C VAL A 939 -24.86 -1.55 -33.03
N ASN A 940 -25.60 -1.76 -34.13
CA ASN A 940 -26.82 -2.57 -34.12
C ASN A 940 -26.59 -4.09 -34.33
N ALA A 941 -25.53 -4.50 -35.04
CA ALA A 941 -25.30 -5.91 -35.37
C ALA A 941 -24.77 -6.73 -34.17
N LEU A 942 -23.82 -6.20 -33.40
CA LEU A 942 -23.15 -6.96 -32.34
C LEU A 942 -24.07 -7.29 -31.14
N PRO A 943 -24.87 -6.35 -30.58
CA PRO A 943 -25.83 -6.68 -29.52
C PRO A 943 -26.90 -7.67 -30.01
N GLN A 944 -27.35 -7.50 -31.26
CA GLN A 944 -28.31 -8.41 -31.88
C GLN A 944 -27.74 -9.84 -32.04
N PHE A 945 -26.43 -10.00 -32.25
CA PHE A 945 -25.79 -11.32 -32.23
C PHE A 945 -25.80 -11.94 -30.83
N LEU A 946 -25.42 -11.17 -29.80
CA LEU A 946 -25.44 -11.62 -28.40
C LEU A 946 -26.84 -12.09 -27.97
N ASP A 947 -27.86 -11.27 -28.20
CA ASP A 947 -29.26 -11.58 -27.90
C ASP A 947 -29.72 -12.87 -28.54
N ASN A 948 -29.41 -13.08 -29.83
CA ASN A 948 -30.01 -14.16 -30.61
C ASN A 948 -29.24 -15.48 -30.55
N TYR A 949 -27.96 -15.48 -30.14
CA TYR A 949 -27.09 -16.64 -30.31
C TYR A 949 -26.25 -17.03 -29.10
N LEU A 950 -25.79 -16.09 -28.27
CA LEU A 950 -25.09 -16.45 -27.02
C LEU A 950 -26.06 -16.54 -25.84
N TRP A 951 -27.13 -15.73 -25.84
CA TRP A 951 -28.09 -15.69 -24.72
C TRP A 951 -29.27 -16.68 -24.82
N LEU A 952 -29.71 -17.03 -26.04
CA LEU A 952 -30.91 -17.86 -26.25
C LEU A 952 -30.65 -19.37 -26.42
N SER A 953 -29.45 -19.85 -26.08
CA SER A 953 -29.15 -21.29 -26.00
C SER A 953 -29.68 -21.86 -24.67
N PRO A 954 -30.28 -23.07 -24.64
CA PRO A 954 -31.21 -23.45 -23.56
C PRO A 954 -30.54 -23.95 -22.26
N TRP A 955 -30.04 -23.02 -21.44
CA TRP A 955 -29.49 -23.28 -20.10
C TRP A 955 -30.54 -23.50 -18.98
N ALA A 956 -31.77 -23.88 -19.35
CA ALA A 956 -32.84 -24.18 -18.39
C ALA A 956 -32.79 -25.65 -17.92
N PRO A 957 -32.86 -25.95 -16.60
CA PRO A 957 -32.78 -27.32 -16.08
C PRO A 957 -33.90 -28.29 -16.55
N SER A 958 -33.61 -29.03 -17.62
CA SER A 958 -34.26 -30.28 -18.08
C SER A 958 -35.76 -30.49 -17.75
N HIS A 959 -36.66 -29.79 -18.45
CA HIS A 959 -38.09 -30.13 -18.48
C HIS A 959 -38.58 -30.54 -19.87
N LYS A 960 -39.39 -31.61 -19.92
CA LYS A 960 -39.72 -32.35 -21.14
C LYS A 960 -40.91 -31.74 -21.89
N THR A 961 -40.75 -31.41 -23.16
CA THR A 961 -41.43 -32.08 -24.30
C THR A 961 -41.15 -31.34 -25.62
N PRO A 962 -40.98 -32.05 -26.76
CA PRO A 962 -40.92 -31.40 -28.07
C PRO A 962 -42.32 -31.00 -28.55
N PRO A 963 -42.47 -29.90 -29.32
CA PRO A 963 -43.74 -29.55 -29.95
C PRO A 963 -44.11 -30.57 -31.05
N PRO A 964 -45.41 -30.82 -31.31
CA PRO A 964 -45.85 -31.77 -32.32
C PRO A 964 -45.65 -31.23 -33.76
N PRO A 965 -45.32 -32.09 -34.74
CA PRO A 965 -45.24 -31.70 -36.15
C PRO A 965 -46.64 -31.47 -36.77
N PRO A 966 -46.75 -30.62 -37.82
CA PRO A 966 -48.04 -30.27 -38.43
C PRO A 966 -48.50 -31.22 -39.56
N GLY A 967 -49.78 -31.64 -39.51
CA GLY A 967 -50.52 -32.38 -40.56
C GLY A 967 -50.32 -33.91 -40.51
N ASP A 968 -51.34 -34.76 -40.64
CA ASP A 968 -52.77 -34.57 -40.98
C ASP A 968 -53.74 -34.84 -39.82
#